data_AF-A0A5S3YUY0-F1
#
_entry.id   AF-A0A5S3YUY0-F1
#
_cell.length_a   1.000
_cell.length_b   1.000
_cell.length_c   1.000
_cell.angle_alpha   90.00
_cell.angle_beta   90.00
_cell.angle_gamma   90.00
#
_symmetry.space_group_name_H-M   'P 1'
#
loop_
_entity.id
_entity.type
_entity.pdbx_description
1 polymer ?
#
loop_
_entity_poly.entity_id
_entity_poly.type
_entity_poly.pdbx_seq_one_letter_code
_entity_poly.pdbx_strand_id
1 'polypeptide(L)'
;MKIKKLAVLVAGSFYGITAFAMTAPQMQQTNTINTEHHHNHHHHHHHHGVENETPVENAPTAESHYAEQPVMIQMSAFSMANVQAAAVCNVNALATTNSTTLINEIKSQGVQCVNELFSASSNIQATAFDSNNMYAVANHVKTLSQNYQGGGDANIEAMFLFLRAGYFAEFYNDQITFAAWVTPAIKGAIDAFVNNSHFYDDNDAHGQTLSEVIITMDSSEQQDVYLPIITQWLNRWNESYATKWNMRNAVNNVFTLLFRGQWNNEFKAKIGTQTELVAALRKFSTSNYMIDSSAEFMLANAARELGRLKKYSDTAIQSSVDAGLKDIFSRYEMVGFGDVAWLGAADTASYYGNCNDYGICNYGEQLENQVLSQTYICSSTIKIRSQNMTTAQHQAACSKMGYEEGYFHTKLDTNNIPVADDNNAQLQVNIFDSSTDYGKYGGPIFGINTNNGGMYLEGDPSKPGNVPNFIAYEASYANPDHYVWNLEHEYVHYLDGRFDLYGDFNAPTEAIVWWSEGVAEYIANEDNNQAAIDTIKDGSTYTLGTIFNTTYDGFDQDRIYRWGYLAVRFMFERHLDEVKLMLNSTRTGDWAAYKARLNNWAVDYDAEFTQWTQQLANGGGTVNEAPVVAINGPYTANKAELINFSSQGSFDKESSIASYTWNFGDGTSSSEANPAHSYAQAGEYTVTLTATDTEGASRTESTTATILGDTTPTNQLKNGESKAISGAQDSVLKFTFVVPAGASNLNFALNGGTGDADLYVKFGAEPTMSDYDCRPYIGGNDEICEISNVQAGTYHVMVYGYNSFNTSIMASFNAGSGFNVPDACATSGPVTGGRLYDGQVRCLAEQDTIWLSLENVSGQNSIAITTANGSGDLSLEYSNQGWPTSTNVDASSTNSGNGECIYINNQSQYWGYLKVSGNAKGASIVVDYNTPGCR
;
A
#
# COMPACT_ATOMS: atom_id res chain seq x y z
N MET A 1 22.81 -35.80 -12.77
CA MET A 1 21.63 -35.81 -13.67
C MET A 1 21.06 -34.39 -13.64
N LYS A 2 21.70 -33.45 -14.35
CA LYS A 2 21.38 -32.01 -14.24
C LYS A 2 20.09 -31.74 -15.04
N ILE A 3 19.01 -31.35 -14.36
CA ILE A 3 17.74 -30.99 -15.00
C ILE A 3 17.87 -29.59 -15.58
N LYS A 4 17.84 -29.48 -16.91
CA LYS A 4 17.64 -28.21 -17.60
C LYS A 4 16.15 -27.98 -17.77
N LYS A 5 15.56 -27.02 -17.05
CA LYS A 5 14.39 -26.22 -17.44
C LYS A 5 14.10 -25.17 -16.36
N LEU A 6 13.60 -24.01 -16.79
CA LEU A 6 13.53 -22.76 -16.03
C LEU A 6 12.82 -22.87 -14.66
N ALA A 7 13.37 -22.14 -13.69
CA ALA A 7 12.61 -21.11 -12.98
C ALA A 7 13.59 -19.99 -12.57
N VAL A 8 13.50 -18.82 -13.20
CA VAL A 8 14.20 -17.62 -12.71
C VAL A 8 13.44 -17.16 -11.48
N LEU A 9 14.11 -17.18 -10.33
CA LEU A 9 13.63 -16.54 -9.12
C LEU A 9 14.80 -15.73 -8.56
N VAL A 10 14.73 -14.43 -8.81
CA VAL A 10 15.63 -13.43 -8.21
C VAL A 10 15.65 -13.67 -6.70
N ALA A 11 16.84 -13.62 -6.10
CA ALA A 11 17.00 -13.62 -4.65
C ALA A 11 16.57 -12.26 -4.04
N GLY A 12 15.33 -11.88 -4.31
CA GLY A 12 14.66 -10.76 -3.66
C GLY A 12 14.16 -11.23 -2.31
N SER A 13 14.91 -10.91 -1.26
CA SER A 13 14.37 -10.86 0.10
C SER A 13 13.38 -9.69 0.18
N PHE A 14 12.23 -9.82 -0.49
CA PHE A 14 11.20 -8.79 -0.53
C PHE A 14 10.62 -8.62 0.87
N TYR A 15 10.95 -7.51 1.50
CA TYR A 15 10.14 -6.89 2.55
C TYR A 15 8.86 -6.34 1.89
N GLY A 16 8.01 -7.26 1.45
CA GLY A 16 6.69 -7.02 0.87
C GLY A 16 5.64 -7.79 1.66
N ILE A 17 4.48 -7.18 1.85
CA ILE A 17 3.42 -7.73 2.70
C ILE A 17 2.76 -8.91 1.96
N THR A 18 2.63 -10.06 2.64
CA THR A 18 1.98 -11.30 2.16
C THR A 18 2.54 -11.96 0.89
N ALA A 19 3.49 -12.89 1.06
CA ALA A 19 3.97 -13.76 -0.03
C ALA A 19 3.02 -14.95 -0.28
N PHE A 20 2.17 -14.84 -1.29
CA PHE A 20 1.40 -15.96 -1.84
C PHE A 20 2.31 -16.99 -2.55
N ALA A 21 2.03 -18.27 -2.37
CA ALA A 21 2.72 -19.35 -3.08
C ALA A 21 2.37 -19.34 -4.59
N MET A 22 3.33 -19.73 -5.43
CA MET A 22 3.18 -19.68 -6.89
C MET A 22 1.94 -20.43 -7.40
N THR A 23 1.20 -19.72 -8.24
CA THR A 23 0.07 -20.23 -9.04
C THR A 23 0.53 -21.29 -10.04
N ALA A 24 -0.40 -22.06 -10.59
CA ALA A 24 -0.07 -22.98 -11.68
C ALA A 24 0.09 -22.23 -13.02
N PRO A 25 1.02 -22.64 -13.91
CA PRO A 25 1.08 -22.09 -15.26
C PRO A 25 -0.22 -22.37 -16.02
N GLN A 26 -0.78 -21.39 -16.73
CA GLN A 26 -2.01 -21.62 -17.51
C GLN A 26 -1.77 -22.59 -18.68
N MET A 27 -2.70 -23.54 -18.90
CA MET A 27 -2.73 -24.33 -20.13
C MET A 27 -3.51 -23.57 -21.22
N GLN A 28 -2.85 -23.29 -22.36
CA GLN A 28 -3.55 -22.82 -23.56
C GLN A 28 -4.58 -23.87 -24.01
N GLN A 29 -5.87 -23.52 -23.93
CA GLN A 29 -6.94 -24.34 -24.48
C GLN A 29 -6.90 -24.30 -26.01
N THR A 30 -6.40 -25.37 -26.63
CA THR A 30 -6.47 -25.55 -28.09
C THR A 30 -7.88 -26.00 -28.50
N ASN A 31 -8.76 -25.03 -28.74
CA ASN A 31 -10.07 -25.29 -29.35
C ASN A 31 -9.89 -25.92 -30.74
N THR A 32 -10.27 -27.19 -30.87
CA THR A 32 -10.12 -27.98 -32.10
C THR A 32 -11.39 -27.92 -32.94
N ILE A 33 -11.28 -27.35 -34.15
CA ILE A 33 -12.30 -27.49 -35.21
C ILE A 33 -11.62 -28.01 -36.47
N ASN A 34 -12.11 -29.13 -36.98
CA ASN A 34 -11.61 -29.79 -38.18
C ASN A 34 -11.94 -29.01 -39.47
N THR A 35 -10.99 -28.94 -40.41
CA THR A 35 -11.21 -29.26 -41.84
C THR A 35 -9.86 -29.48 -42.56
N GLU A 36 -9.87 -30.25 -43.64
CA GLU A 36 -8.67 -30.87 -44.23
C GLU A 36 -8.01 -30.07 -45.39
N HIS A 37 -6.70 -30.28 -45.54
CA HIS A 37 -5.87 -30.20 -46.77
C HIS A 37 -5.93 -28.96 -47.70
N HIS A 38 -4.78 -28.27 -47.86
CA HIS A 38 -3.80 -28.62 -48.91
C HIS A 38 -2.44 -27.92 -48.71
N HIS A 39 -1.35 -28.54 -49.17
CA HIS A 39 0.04 -28.08 -49.00
C HIS A 39 0.46 -26.94 -49.96
N ASN A 40 1.30 -26.01 -49.48
CA ASN A 40 2.61 -25.78 -50.11
C ASN A 40 3.65 -25.13 -49.15
N HIS A 41 4.94 -25.32 -49.43
CA HIS A 41 6.07 -24.87 -48.59
C HIS A 41 6.36 -23.36 -48.70
N HIS A 42 6.85 -22.72 -47.62
CA HIS A 42 8.19 -22.11 -47.57
C HIS A 42 8.59 -21.64 -46.14
N HIS A 43 9.89 -21.77 -45.83
CA HIS A 43 10.69 -21.18 -44.73
C HIS A 43 10.20 -21.24 -43.26
N HIS A 44 10.96 -21.96 -42.43
CA HIS A 44 10.77 -22.04 -40.98
C HIS A 44 11.22 -20.76 -40.27
N HIS A 45 10.30 -20.11 -39.55
CA HIS A 45 10.61 -19.22 -38.43
C HIS A 45 10.88 -20.04 -37.17
N HIS A 46 11.82 -19.58 -36.34
CA HIS A 46 12.10 -20.17 -35.04
C HIS A 46 11.20 -19.56 -33.95
N HIS A 47 10.04 -20.19 -33.70
CA HIS A 47 9.58 -20.32 -32.32
C HIS A 47 10.39 -21.45 -31.65
N HIS A 48 10.55 -21.42 -30.33
CA HIS A 48 10.33 -22.58 -29.45
C HIS A 48 10.50 -22.24 -27.97
N GLY A 49 9.49 -22.61 -27.17
CA GLY A 49 9.74 -23.04 -25.79
C GLY A 49 10.48 -24.39 -25.79
N VAL A 50 11.79 -24.35 -25.49
CA VAL A 50 12.68 -25.37 -24.87
C VAL A 50 12.38 -26.87 -25.14
N GLU A 51 13.08 -27.54 -26.05
CA GLU A 51 14.36 -28.31 -25.92
C GLU A 51 14.64 -29.00 -27.29
N ASN A 52 15.80 -29.49 -27.75
CA ASN A 52 17.23 -29.60 -27.35
C ASN A 52 18.04 -29.77 -28.68
N GLU A 53 19.36 -29.99 -28.82
CA GLU A 53 20.52 -30.35 -27.96
C GLU A 53 21.71 -29.36 -28.18
N THR A 54 22.78 -29.52 -27.40
CA THR A 54 24.05 -28.72 -27.34
C THR A 54 25.11 -29.08 -28.41
N PRO A 55 26.31 -28.45 -28.50
CA PRO A 55 26.86 -27.19 -27.92
C PRO A 55 27.39 -26.19 -28.99
N VAL A 56 27.90 -24.97 -28.69
CA VAL A 56 29.32 -24.65 -28.40
C VAL A 56 29.49 -23.17 -27.99
N GLU A 57 30.23 -22.95 -26.90
CA GLU A 57 31.11 -21.81 -26.51
C GLU A 57 30.86 -20.38 -27.08
N ASN A 58 30.67 -19.39 -26.20
CA ASN A 58 31.77 -18.55 -25.65
C ASN A 58 31.25 -17.53 -24.61
N ALA A 59 32.08 -17.18 -23.61
CA ALA A 59 31.78 -16.21 -22.54
C ALA A 59 32.28 -14.78 -22.85
N PRO A 60 31.73 -13.75 -22.18
CA PRO A 60 32.55 -12.92 -21.26
C PRO A 60 31.79 -12.52 -19.96
N THR A 61 32.32 -12.81 -18.77
CA THR A 61 33.11 -11.94 -17.85
C THR A 61 32.42 -10.68 -17.31
N ALA A 62 32.38 -10.57 -15.98
CA ALA A 62 31.86 -9.44 -15.21
C ALA A 62 32.90 -8.33 -14.97
N GLU A 63 32.42 -7.12 -14.68
CA GLU A 63 33.09 -6.21 -13.73
C GLU A 63 32.05 -5.37 -12.98
N SER A 64 32.44 -4.86 -11.80
CA SER A 64 31.54 -4.33 -10.77
C SER A 64 31.29 -2.82 -10.87
N HIS A 65 30.28 -2.28 -10.18
CA HIS A 65 30.49 -1.40 -9.01
C HIS A 65 29.18 -0.97 -8.30
N TYR A 66 29.25 -0.91 -6.96
CA TYR A 66 28.40 -0.25 -5.95
C TYR A 66 26.90 0.03 -6.23
N ALA A 67 26.03 -0.54 -5.38
CA ALA A 67 24.68 -0.04 -5.13
C ALA A 67 24.51 0.17 -3.61
N GLU A 68 24.16 1.38 -3.19
CA GLU A 68 23.72 1.65 -1.82
C GLU A 68 22.26 1.22 -1.63
N GLN A 69 21.88 0.83 -0.41
CA GLN A 69 20.55 0.31 -0.11
C GLN A 69 19.52 1.43 0.05
N PRO A 70 18.30 1.30 -0.49
CA PRO A 70 17.25 2.29 -0.29
C PRO A 70 16.74 2.28 1.17
N VAL A 71 16.87 3.41 1.85
CA VAL A 71 16.36 3.60 3.22
C VAL A 71 14.85 3.89 3.16
N MET A 72 14.02 2.89 3.46
CA MET A 72 12.64 3.17 3.86
C MET A 72 12.61 3.72 5.28
N ILE A 73 12.17 4.98 5.43
CA ILE A 73 11.98 5.63 6.72
C ILE A 73 10.75 5.03 7.40
N GLN A 74 10.95 4.00 8.23
CA GLN A 74 9.97 3.65 9.25
C GLN A 74 9.96 4.76 10.32
N MET A 75 8.89 5.57 10.37
CA MET A 75 8.61 6.44 11.51
C MET A 75 8.16 5.64 12.73
N SER A 76 9.10 4.90 13.31
CA SER A 76 8.99 4.35 14.66
C SER A 76 9.45 5.42 15.64
N ALA A 77 8.54 5.95 16.46
CA ALA A 77 8.84 6.97 17.47
C ALA A 77 9.62 6.37 18.65
N PHE A 78 10.90 6.02 18.44
CA PHE A 78 11.81 5.63 19.51
C PHE A 78 12.50 6.85 20.11
N SER A 79 12.34 7.00 21.41
CA SER A 79 13.07 7.96 22.24
C SER A 79 14.59 7.84 22.02
N MET A 80 15.26 8.96 21.76
CA MET A 80 16.71 9.00 21.55
C MET A 80 17.48 8.46 22.76
N ALA A 81 18.02 7.25 22.64
CA ALA A 81 18.98 6.67 23.56
C ALA A 81 20.20 6.20 22.77
N ASN A 82 21.27 7.01 22.81
CA ASN A 82 22.65 6.73 22.38
C ASN A 82 22.84 5.61 21.33
N VAL A 83 22.77 5.98 20.05
CA VAL A 83 23.17 5.09 18.95
C VAL A 83 24.69 4.90 18.98
N GLN A 84 25.11 3.69 19.33
CA GLN A 84 26.46 3.20 19.05
C GLN A 84 26.53 2.88 17.55
N ALA A 85 27.52 3.40 16.82
CA ALA A 85 27.64 3.15 15.38
C ALA A 85 27.77 1.64 15.09
N ALA A 86 26.92 1.12 14.20
CA ALA A 86 27.00 -0.24 13.73
C ALA A 86 28.32 -0.48 12.98
N ALA A 87 28.88 -1.68 13.11
CA ALA A 87 30.06 -2.05 12.33
C ALA A 87 29.68 -2.20 10.85
N VAL A 88 30.45 -1.59 9.96
CA VAL A 88 30.29 -1.77 8.50
C VAL A 88 30.54 -3.24 8.16
N CYS A 89 29.64 -3.86 7.39
CA CYS A 89 29.81 -5.25 6.95
C CYS A 89 31.12 -5.44 6.20
N ASN A 90 31.86 -6.50 6.54
CA ASN A 90 33.06 -6.91 5.81
C ASN A 90 32.90 -8.33 5.26
N VAL A 91 32.21 -8.45 4.12
CA VAL A 91 32.01 -9.73 3.41
C VAL A 91 33.34 -10.44 3.11
N ASN A 92 34.43 -9.69 2.87
CA ASN A 92 35.75 -10.28 2.63
C ASN A 92 36.31 -11.02 3.86
N ALA A 93 35.89 -10.70 5.08
CA ALA A 93 36.29 -11.44 6.28
C ALA A 93 35.67 -12.86 6.32
N LEU A 94 34.51 -13.04 5.69
CA LEU A 94 33.84 -14.34 5.56
C LEU A 94 34.50 -15.23 4.48
N ALA A 95 35.29 -14.67 3.57
CA ALA A 95 36.06 -15.42 2.56
C ALA A 95 37.35 -16.01 3.14
N THR A 96 37.24 -17.00 4.03
CA THR A 96 38.39 -17.67 4.66
C THR A 96 38.28 -19.18 4.66
N THR A 97 39.37 -19.89 4.37
CA THR A 97 39.45 -21.36 4.43
C THR A 97 39.68 -21.90 5.85
N ASN A 98 39.85 -21.03 6.85
CA ASN A 98 39.93 -21.42 8.25
C ASN A 98 38.53 -21.36 8.89
N SER A 99 37.90 -22.53 9.05
CA SER A 99 36.52 -22.62 9.52
C SER A 99 36.32 -22.11 10.96
N THR A 100 37.36 -22.10 11.81
CA THR A 100 37.29 -21.50 13.15
C THR A 100 37.25 -19.97 13.05
N THR A 101 38.04 -19.38 12.15
CA THR A 101 37.97 -17.94 11.85
C THR A 101 36.60 -17.60 11.28
N LEU A 102 36.12 -18.35 10.28
CA LEU A 102 34.80 -18.15 9.68
C LEU A 102 33.67 -18.15 10.72
N ILE A 103 33.64 -19.14 11.62
CA ILE A 103 32.61 -19.22 12.67
C ILE A 103 32.63 -17.99 13.60
N ASN A 104 33.81 -17.42 13.85
CA ASN A 104 33.92 -16.19 14.66
C ASN A 104 33.49 -14.96 13.87
N GLU A 105 33.83 -14.86 12.58
CA GLU A 105 33.38 -13.77 11.71
C GLU A 105 31.86 -13.81 11.50
N ILE A 106 31.24 -14.96 11.24
CA ILE A 106 29.77 -15.09 11.15
C ILE A 106 29.07 -14.49 12.39
N LYS A 107 29.60 -14.74 13.59
CA LYS A 107 29.07 -14.17 14.85
C LYS A 107 29.35 -12.67 14.99
N SER A 108 30.52 -12.21 14.56
CA SER A 108 30.94 -10.81 14.71
C SER A 108 30.29 -9.88 13.69
N GLN A 109 30.05 -10.37 12.47
CA GLN A 109 29.49 -9.63 11.35
C GLN A 109 27.94 -9.69 11.36
N GLY A 110 27.36 -10.77 11.89
CA GLY A 110 25.91 -10.91 12.11
C GLY A 110 25.09 -11.20 10.84
N VAL A 111 23.78 -11.36 11.04
CA VAL A 111 22.81 -11.82 10.01
C VAL A 111 22.84 -10.95 8.76
N GLN A 112 22.82 -9.62 8.90
CA GLN A 112 22.82 -8.68 7.77
C GLN A 112 24.04 -8.87 6.86
N CYS A 113 25.24 -9.00 7.43
CA CYS A 113 26.46 -9.16 6.65
C CYS A 113 26.61 -10.57 6.06
N VAL A 114 26.06 -11.61 6.72
CA VAL A 114 25.95 -12.95 6.12
C VAL A 114 25.00 -12.94 4.93
N ASN A 115 23.94 -12.13 4.95
CA ASN A 115 23.00 -12.00 3.82
C ASN A 115 23.67 -11.40 2.57
N GLU A 116 24.71 -10.58 2.70
CA GLU A 116 25.47 -10.06 1.55
C GLU A 116 26.24 -11.15 0.78
N LEU A 117 26.42 -12.35 1.34
CA LEU A 117 27.06 -13.47 0.61
C LEU A 117 26.23 -13.98 -0.58
N PHE A 118 24.90 -13.74 -0.61
CA PHE A 118 24.06 -14.12 -1.76
C PHE A 118 24.44 -13.36 -3.04
N SER A 119 24.85 -12.09 -2.92
CA SER A 119 25.26 -11.21 -4.02
C SER A 119 26.77 -11.02 -4.13
N ALA A 120 27.56 -11.63 -3.25
CA ALA A 120 29.01 -11.52 -3.27
C ALA A 120 29.65 -12.13 -4.53
N SER A 121 30.83 -11.62 -4.90
CA SER A 121 31.56 -12.13 -6.08
C SER A 121 31.84 -13.64 -5.99
N SER A 122 31.87 -14.32 -7.14
CA SER A 122 32.02 -15.78 -7.21
C SER A 122 33.24 -16.32 -6.46
N ASN A 123 34.34 -15.55 -6.41
CA ASN A 123 35.56 -15.90 -5.70
C ASN A 123 35.40 -15.85 -4.17
N ILE A 124 34.64 -14.87 -3.66
CA ILE A 124 34.29 -14.75 -2.23
C ILE A 124 33.40 -15.92 -1.84
N GLN A 125 32.35 -16.18 -2.61
CA GLN A 125 31.44 -17.32 -2.39
C GLN A 125 32.19 -18.66 -2.40
N ALA A 126 33.05 -18.90 -3.40
CA ALA A 126 33.81 -20.15 -3.50
C ALA A 126 34.80 -20.37 -2.36
N THR A 127 35.30 -19.30 -1.74
CA THR A 127 36.18 -19.37 -0.57
C THR A 127 35.40 -19.55 0.74
N ALA A 128 34.30 -18.80 0.92
CA ALA A 128 33.45 -18.88 2.10
C ALA A 128 32.78 -20.26 2.19
N PHE A 129 32.18 -20.72 1.10
CA PHE A 129 31.41 -21.96 1.01
C PHE A 129 32.25 -23.17 0.56
N ASP A 130 33.52 -23.28 1.00
CA ASP A 130 34.21 -24.57 0.91
C ASP A 130 33.44 -25.65 1.72
N SER A 131 33.53 -26.91 1.27
CA SER A 131 32.86 -28.03 1.95
C SER A 131 33.23 -28.11 3.44
N ASN A 132 34.51 -27.91 3.81
CA ASN A 132 34.94 -28.00 5.21
C ASN A 132 34.30 -26.89 6.06
N ASN A 133 34.18 -25.68 5.51
CA ASN A 133 33.49 -24.56 6.14
C ASN A 133 32.01 -24.87 6.38
N MET A 134 31.30 -25.33 5.35
CA MET A 134 29.88 -25.73 5.46
C MET A 134 29.66 -26.78 6.55
N TYR A 135 30.50 -27.81 6.59
CA TYR A 135 30.44 -28.86 7.61
C TYR A 135 30.83 -28.38 9.02
N ALA A 136 31.81 -27.49 9.14
CA ALA A 136 32.20 -26.92 10.42
C ALA A 136 31.09 -26.03 11.00
N VAL A 137 30.50 -25.15 10.18
CA VAL A 137 29.35 -24.31 10.56
C VAL A 137 28.16 -25.20 10.93
N ALA A 138 27.85 -26.23 10.15
CA ALA A 138 26.80 -27.20 10.45
C ALA A 138 26.99 -27.88 11.83
N ASN A 139 28.20 -28.37 12.13
CA ASN A 139 28.47 -28.99 13.44
C ASN A 139 28.51 -27.98 14.60
N HIS A 140 28.87 -26.72 14.34
CA HIS A 140 28.80 -25.67 15.35
C HIS A 140 27.35 -25.29 15.67
N VAL A 141 26.54 -24.98 14.65
CA VAL A 141 25.13 -24.61 14.84
C VAL A 141 24.28 -25.79 15.34
N LYS A 142 24.65 -27.03 15.02
CA LYS A 142 24.12 -28.23 15.68
C LYS A 142 24.28 -28.17 17.21
N THR A 143 25.46 -27.79 17.68
CA THR A 143 25.76 -27.71 19.11
C THR A 143 24.99 -26.55 19.77
N LEU A 144 24.85 -25.41 19.08
CA LEU A 144 23.99 -24.31 19.54
C LEU A 144 22.52 -24.75 19.62
N SER A 145 22.02 -25.42 18.58
CA SER A 145 20.63 -25.89 18.47
C SER A 145 20.25 -26.88 19.58
N GLN A 146 21.16 -27.78 19.97
CA GLN A 146 20.98 -28.68 21.12
C GLN A 146 20.80 -27.94 22.45
N ASN A 147 21.32 -26.71 22.55
CA ASN A 147 21.31 -25.88 23.76
C ASN A 147 20.45 -24.61 23.59
N TYR A 148 19.64 -24.53 22.52
CA TYR A 148 18.74 -23.40 22.28
C TYR A 148 17.73 -23.26 23.43
N GLN A 149 17.52 -22.03 23.89
CA GLN A 149 16.78 -21.69 25.11
C GLN A 149 15.35 -21.15 24.84
N GLY A 150 14.92 -21.14 23.57
CA GLY A 150 13.75 -20.38 23.14
C GLY A 150 14.05 -18.89 22.95
N GLY A 151 13.04 -18.11 22.52
CA GLY A 151 13.14 -16.64 22.45
C GLY A 151 13.99 -16.04 21.33
N GLY A 152 14.47 -16.85 20.37
CA GLY A 152 15.36 -16.43 19.27
C GLY A 152 16.86 -16.47 19.61
N ASP A 153 17.71 -16.74 18.62
CA ASP A 153 19.18 -16.70 18.75
C ASP A 153 19.83 -16.27 17.43
N ALA A 154 20.39 -15.06 17.41
CA ALA A 154 21.02 -14.47 16.22
C ALA A 154 22.24 -15.25 15.70
N ASN A 155 22.92 -16.05 16.54
CA ASN A 155 24.02 -16.92 16.08
C ASN A 155 23.48 -18.14 15.34
N ILE A 156 22.36 -18.70 15.81
CA ILE A 156 21.70 -19.83 15.16
C ILE A 156 21.14 -19.35 13.81
N GLU A 157 20.44 -18.21 13.80
CA GLU A 157 19.92 -17.56 12.61
C GLU A 157 21.03 -17.28 11.57
N ALA A 158 22.09 -16.56 11.95
CA ALA A 158 23.20 -16.24 11.05
C ALA A 158 23.89 -17.49 10.49
N MET A 159 23.98 -18.57 11.27
CA MET A 159 24.60 -19.82 10.80
C MET A 159 23.68 -20.63 9.89
N PHE A 160 22.37 -20.69 10.13
CA PHE A 160 21.45 -21.33 9.17
C PHE A 160 21.33 -20.50 7.88
N LEU A 161 21.31 -19.17 7.98
CA LEU A 161 21.39 -18.27 6.81
C LEU A 161 22.68 -18.52 6.00
N PHE A 162 23.83 -18.70 6.67
CA PHE A 162 25.09 -19.07 5.99
C PHE A 162 24.98 -20.42 5.25
N LEU A 163 24.39 -21.44 5.88
CA LEU A 163 24.21 -22.76 5.26
C LEU A 163 23.24 -22.71 4.06
N ARG A 164 22.17 -21.92 4.16
CA ARG A 164 21.25 -21.61 3.06
C ARG A 164 21.96 -20.88 1.92
N ALA A 165 22.74 -19.85 2.23
CA ALA A 165 23.53 -19.08 1.26
C ALA A 165 24.53 -19.97 0.50
N GLY A 166 25.12 -20.97 1.19
CA GLY A 166 26.00 -21.95 0.54
C GLY A 166 25.29 -22.79 -0.52
N TYR A 167 24.10 -23.33 -0.25
CA TYR A 167 23.33 -24.08 -1.26
C TYR A 167 22.84 -23.19 -2.41
N PHE A 168 22.47 -21.95 -2.13
CA PHE A 168 22.19 -20.97 -3.18
C PHE A 168 23.41 -20.76 -4.07
N ALA A 169 24.59 -20.57 -3.48
CA ALA A 169 25.83 -20.40 -4.21
C ALA A 169 26.23 -21.65 -5.01
N GLU A 170 26.08 -22.87 -4.45
CA GLU A 170 26.30 -24.12 -5.20
C GLU A 170 25.42 -24.23 -6.45
N PHE A 171 24.18 -23.74 -6.40
CA PHE A 171 23.27 -23.78 -7.55
C PHE A 171 23.67 -22.81 -8.67
N TYR A 172 24.16 -21.61 -8.33
CA TYR A 172 24.44 -20.53 -9.30
C TYR A 172 25.92 -20.36 -9.67
N ASN A 173 26.85 -20.91 -8.90
CA ASN A 173 28.29 -20.75 -9.08
C ASN A 173 28.95 -22.11 -9.31
N ASP A 174 29.24 -22.43 -10.58
CA ASP A 174 29.88 -23.69 -11.02
C ASP A 174 31.27 -23.95 -10.40
N GLN A 175 31.88 -22.99 -9.67
CA GLN A 175 33.10 -23.22 -8.88
C GLN A 175 32.84 -24.00 -7.57
N ILE A 176 31.59 -24.06 -7.10
CA ILE A 176 31.19 -24.67 -5.85
C ILE A 176 30.56 -26.03 -6.13
N THR A 177 30.97 -27.05 -5.37
CA THR A 177 30.32 -28.36 -5.35
C THR A 177 30.62 -29.00 -3.99
N PHE A 178 29.58 -29.36 -3.26
CA PHE A 178 29.72 -29.90 -1.91
C PHE A 178 30.09 -31.37 -1.91
N ALA A 179 31.02 -31.72 -1.02
CA ALA A 179 31.32 -33.11 -0.72
C ALA A 179 30.11 -33.80 -0.10
N ALA A 180 29.91 -35.09 -0.40
CA ALA A 180 28.73 -35.87 0.01
C ALA A 180 28.47 -35.96 1.53
N TRP A 181 29.40 -35.50 2.38
CA TRP A 181 29.25 -35.42 3.84
C TRP A 181 28.72 -34.07 4.34
N VAL A 182 28.57 -33.05 3.49
CA VAL A 182 28.01 -31.74 3.86
C VAL A 182 26.51 -31.85 4.18
N THR A 183 25.70 -32.37 3.25
CA THR A 183 24.24 -32.50 3.44
C THR A 183 23.86 -33.33 4.69
N PRO A 184 24.50 -34.50 4.98
CA PRO A 184 24.26 -35.21 6.24
C PRO A 184 24.63 -34.44 7.52
N ALA A 185 25.64 -33.55 7.47
CA ALA A 185 26.00 -32.72 8.62
C ALA A 185 24.99 -31.59 8.84
N ILE A 186 24.53 -30.95 7.76
CA ILE A 186 23.48 -29.91 7.79
C ILE A 186 22.16 -30.53 8.26
N LYS A 187 21.78 -31.71 7.76
CA LYS A 187 20.70 -32.52 8.33
C LYS A 187 20.85 -32.69 9.84
N GLY A 188 22.04 -33.09 10.29
CA GLY A 188 22.32 -33.30 11.71
C GLY A 188 22.20 -32.04 12.56
N ALA A 189 22.30 -30.85 11.96
CA ALA A 189 22.09 -29.56 12.60
C ALA A 189 20.60 -29.19 12.67
N ILE A 190 19.86 -29.36 11.58
CA ILE A 190 18.40 -29.19 11.54
C ILE A 190 17.74 -30.16 12.54
N ASP A 191 18.12 -31.44 12.52
CA ASP A 191 17.63 -32.46 13.45
C ASP A 191 17.87 -32.05 14.92
N ALA A 192 18.98 -31.37 15.23
CA ALA A 192 19.25 -30.90 16.58
C ALA A 192 18.33 -29.75 17.01
N PHE A 193 17.95 -28.86 16.09
CA PHE A 193 16.99 -27.78 16.37
C PHE A 193 15.57 -28.33 16.49
N VAL A 194 15.15 -29.20 15.56
CA VAL A 194 13.85 -29.87 15.55
C VAL A 194 13.58 -30.71 16.80
N ASN A 195 14.61 -31.36 17.36
CA ASN A 195 14.49 -32.17 18.57
C ASN A 195 14.65 -31.36 19.88
N ASN A 196 14.85 -30.04 19.82
CA ASN A 196 14.88 -29.19 21.01
C ASN A 196 13.45 -28.98 21.57
N SER A 197 13.29 -28.92 22.89
CA SER A 197 11.99 -28.66 23.54
C SER A 197 11.36 -27.32 23.15
N HIS A 198 12.19 -26.34 22.77
CA HIS A 198 11.80 -24.99 22.35
C HIS A 198 11.48 -24.88 20.84
N PHE A 199 11.43 -25.99 20.10
CA PHE A 199 11.17 -25.96 18.66
C PHE A 199 9.75 -25.47 18.29
N TYR A 200 8.80 -25.51 19.23
CA TYR A 200 7.42 -25.03 19.03
C TYR A 200 7.09 -23.85 19.96
N ASP A 201 8.06 -22.99 20.26
CA ASP A 201 7.83 -21.83 21.12
C ASP A 201 6.99 -20.76 20.41
N ASP A 202 6.05 -20.15 21.14
CA ASP A 202 5.08 -19.20 20.58
C ASP A 202 5.48 -17.74 20.87
N ASN A 203 6.56 -17.27 20.24
CA ASN A 203 7.03 -15.89 20.32
C ASN A 203 7.70 -15.46 19.00
N ASP A 204 7.71 -14.16 18.74
CA ASP A 204 8.08 -13.63 17.43
C ASP A 204 9.58 -13.77 17.12
N ALA A 205 10.44 -13.56 18.14
CA ALA A 205 11.89 -13.73 18.01
C ALA A 205 12.30 -15.19 17.76
N HIS A 206 11.56 -16.18 18.29
CA HIS A 206 11.72 -17.58 17.89
C HIS A 206 11.40 -17.78 16.40
N GLY A 207 10.32 -17.16 15.91
CA GLY A 207 9.95 -17.19 14.49
C GLY A 207 11.07 -16.74 13.56
N GLN A 208 11.80 -15.67 13.93
CA GLN A 208 12.91 -15.16 13.13
C GLN A 208 14.00 -16.23 12.93
N THR A 209 14.45 -16.87 14.01
CA THR A 209 15.42 -17.98 13.96
C THR A 209 14.85 -19.23 13.27
N LEU A 210 13.58 -19.57 13.52
CA LEU A 210 12.89 -20.72 12.95
C LEU A 210 12.79 -20.63 11.41
N SER A 211 12.62 -19.42 10.88
CA SER A 211 12.50 -19.17 9.43
C SER A 211 13.71 -19.74 8.67
N GLU A 212 14.94 -19.38 9.06
CA GLU A 212 16.16 -19.88 8.40
C GLU A 212 16.35 -21.39 8.56
N VAL A 213 15.90 -21.98 9.67
CA VAL A 213 15.92 -23.45 9.86
C VAL A 213 15.00 -24.13 8.85
N ILE A 214 13.76 -23.66 8.68
CA ILE A 214 12.79 -24.23 7.73
C ILE A 214 13.25 -24.00 6.28
N ILE A 215 13.80 -22.83 5.94
CA ILE A 215 14.34 -22.57 4.59
C ILE A 215 15.57 -23.44 4.31
N THR A 216 16.38 -23.77 5.32
CA THR A 216 17.52 -24.69 5.17
C THR A 216 17.07 -26.15 4.94
N MET A 217 15.91 -26.57 5.45
CA MET A 217 15.31 -27.87 5.08
C MET A 217 15.05 -27.98 3.58
N ASP A 218 14.60 -26.89 2.96
CA ASP A 218 14.31 -26.83 1.51
C ASP A 218 15.61 -26.74 0.69
N SER A 219 16.48 -25.82 1.08
CA SER A 219 17.73 -25.51 0.38
C SER A 219 18.69 -26.71 0.35
N SER A 220 18.60 -27.62 1.32
CA SER A 220 19.37 -28.86 1.38
C SER A 220 18.68 -30.10 0.77
N GLU A 221 17.59 -29.90 0.02
CA GLU A 221 16.76 -30.93 -0.65
C GLU A 221 16.13 -31.98 0.30
N GLN A 222 15.75 -31.61 1.53
CA GLN A 222 15.23 -32.54 2.54
C GLN A 222 13.70 -32.49 2.71
N GLN A 223 12.95 -32.08 1.68
CA GLN A 223 11.49 -31.97 1.71
C GLN A 223 10.81 -33.29 2.13
N ASP A 224 11.36 -34.43 1.70
CA ASP A 224 10.85 -35.78 1.95
C ASP A 224 11.12 -36.30 3.37
N VAL A 225 12.09 -35.71 4.08
CA VAL A 225 12.45 -36.05 5.46
C VAL A 225 11.52 -35.34 6.44
N TYR A 226 11.24 -34.06 6.20
CA TYR A 226 10.55 -33.18 7.15
C TYR A 226 9.02 -33.10 6.95
N LEU A 227 8.43 -33.95 6.10
CA LEU A 227 6.98 -34.16 5.99
C LEU A 227 6.24 -34.29 7.36
N PRO A 228 6.76 -35.04 8.37
CA PRO A 228 6.13 -35.09 9.68
C PRO A 228 6.19 -33.75 10.43
N ILE A 229 7.24 -32.96 10.24
CA ILE A 229 7.44 -31.65 10.88
C ILE A 229 6.50 -30.60 10.28
N ILE A 230 6.35 -30.59 8.95
CA ILE A 230 5.33 -29.81 8.24
C ILE A 230 3.93 -30.14 8.82
N THR A 231 3.62 -31.43 8.94
CA THR A 231 2.34 -31.90 9.49
C THR A 231 2.13 -31.47 10.95
N GLN A 232 3.18 -31.44 11.78
CA GLN A 232 3.10 -30.97 13.16
C GLN A 232 2.87 -29.45 13.26
N TRP A 233 3.57 -28.65 12.46
CA TRP A 233 3.36 -27.19 12.41
C TRP A 233 1.93 -26.84 12.00
N LEU A 234 1.42 -27.42 10.91
CA LEU A 234 0.05 -27.22 10.45
C LEU A 234 -0.99 -27.62 11.50
N ASN A 235 -0.74 -28.68 12.28
CA ASN A 235 -1.65 -29.11 13.35
C ASN A 235 -1.61 -28.20 14.59
N ARG A 236 -0.46 -27.62 14.91
CA ARG A 236 -0.23 -26.76 16.10
C ARG A 236 -0.64 -25.31 15.90
N TRP A 237 -0.67 -24.85 14.65
CA TRP A 237 -1.05 -23.49 14.28
C TRP A 237 -2.41 -23.09 14.88
N ASN A 238 -2.46 -21.86 15.41
CA ASN A 238 -3.59 -21.29 16.15
C ASN A 238 -3.49 -19.75 16.15
N GLU A 239 -4.53 -19.08 16.67
CA GLU A 239 -4.65 -17.62 16.75
C GLU A 239 -3.42 -16.92 17.36
N SER A 240 -2.82 -17.48 18.42
CA SER A 240 -1.67 -16.84 19.09
C SER A 240 -0.43 -16.83 18.20
N TYR A 241 -0.13 -17.91 17.47
CA TYR A 241 0.95 -17.86 16.46
C TYR A 241 0.61 -16.88 15.33
N ALA A 242 -0.66 -16.84 14.92
CA ALA A 242 -1.11 -16.06 13.76
C ALA A 242 -0.97 -14.54 13.95
N THR A 243 -0.96 -14.00 15.17
CA THR A 243 -0.70 -12.57 15.41
C THR A 243 0.76 -12.16 15.23
N LYS A 244 1.71 -13.12 15.26
CA LYS A 244 3.17 -12.85 15.27
C LYS A 244 3.77 -12.89 13.85
N TRP A 245 4.31 -11.76 13.37
CA TRP A 245 4.82 -11.57 12.01
C TRP A 245 5.88 -12.60 11.60
N ASN A 246 6.90 -12.80 12.44
CA ASN A 246 7.98 -13.72 12.15
C ASN A 246 7.54 -15.18 12.27
N MET A 247 6.54 -15.51 13.12
CA MET A 247 5.93 -16.85 13.12
C MET A 247 5.15 -17.13 11.83
N ARG A 248 4.38 -16.14 11.32
CA ARG A 248 3.70 -16.25 10.01
C ARG A 248 4.73 -16.52 8.90
N ASN A 249 5.79 -15.72 8.84
CA ASN A 249 6.84 -15.88 7.83
C ASN A 249 7.52 -17.25 7.92
N ALA A 250 7.95 -17.66 9.12
CA ALA A 250 8.64 -18.92 9.33
C ALA A 250 7.78 -20.13 8.93
N VAL A 251 6.55 -20.20 9.43
CA VAL A 251 5.65 -21.33 9.16
C VAL A 251 5.14 -21.31 7.72
N ASN A 252 5.03 -20.15 7.05
CA ASN A 252 4.66 -20.11 5.63
C ASN A 252 5.65 -20.88 4.72
N ASN A 253 6.93 -20.96 5.11
CA ASN A 253 7.92 -21.74 4.37
C ASN A 253 7.62 -23.25 4.31
N VAL A 254 6.71 -23.79 5.14
CA VAL A 254 6.27 -25.19 5.00
C VAL A 254 5.52 -25.43 3.69
N PHE A 255 4.83 -24.42 3.14
CA PHE A 255 4.18 -24.54 1.84
C PHE A 255 5.21 -24.51 0.70
N THR A 256 6.29 -23.75 0.85
CA THR A 256 7.45 -23.78 -0.08
C THR A 256 8.10 -25.16 -0.13
N LEU A 257 8.28 -25.82 1.03
CA LEU A 257 8.76 -27.21 1.12
C LEU A 257 7.87 -28.19 0.36
N LEU A 258 6.55 -28.10 0.52
CA LEU A 258 5.59 -28.94 -0.22
C LEU A 258 5.65 -28.67 -1.73
N PHE A 259 5.63 -27.38 -2.10
CA PHE A 259 5.68 -26.92 -3.49
C PHE A 259 6.95 -27.41 -4.20
N ARG A 260 8.13 -27.21 -3.62
CA ARG A 260 9.42 -27.64 -4.20
C ARG A 260 9.63 -29.15 -4.13
N GLY A 261 9.08 -29.80 -3.10
CA GLY A 261 9.07 -31.25 -2.96
C GLY A 261 8.51 -31.97 -4.19
N GLN A 262 7.62 -31.36 -4.96
CA GLN A 262 7.06 -31.93 -6.19
C GLN A 262 8.12 -32.32 -7.26
N TRP A 263 9.33 -31.76 -7.18
CA TRP A 263 10.45 -32.11 -8.08
C TRP A 263 11.41 -33.14 -7.46
N ASN A 264 11.52 -33.20 -6.13
CA ASN A 264 12.31 -34.17 -5.37
C ASN A 264 11.76 -35.60 -5.55
N ASN A 265 12.62 -36.57 -5.91
CA ASN A 265 12.23 -37.95 -6.20
C ASN A 265 11.78 -38.73 -4.95
N GLU A 266 12.46 -38.55 -3.82
CA GLU A 266 12.12 -39.22 -2.55
C GLU A 266 10.80 -38.65 -1.98
N PHE A 267 10.55 -37.35 -2.16
CA PHE A 267 9.28 -36.72 -1.79
C PHE A 267 8.13 -37.33 -2.59
N LYS A 268 8.26 -37.41 -3.92
CA LYS A 268 7.26 -38.04 -4.81
C LYS A 268 6.97 -39.49 -4.42
N ALA A 269 7.98 -40.23 -3.94
CA ALA A 269 7.79 -41.61 -3.48
C ALA A 269 7.02 -41.73 -2.15
N LYS A 270 7.12 -40.74 -1.26
CA LYS A 270 6.49 -40.76 0.07
C LYS A 270 5.12 -40.09 0.13
N ILE A 271 4.92 -38.99 -0.60
CA ILE A 271 3.77 -38.09 -0.45
C ILE A 271 2.40 -38.78 -0.62
N GLY A 272 2.31 -39.76 -1.53
CA GLY A 272 1.08 -40.55 -1.79
C GLY A 272 0.56 -41.38 -0.60
N THR A 273 1.28 -41.40 0.53
CA THR A 273 0.88 -42.09 1.77
C THR A 273 0.58 -41.16 2.95
N GLN A 274 0.77 -39.84 2.79
CA GLN A 274 0.74 -38.86 3.89
C GLN A 274 -0.69 -38.38 4.22
N THR A 275 -1.57 -39.28 4.67
CA THR A 275 -2.97 -38.95 4.97
C THR A 275 -3.12 -37.94 6.13
N GLU A 276 -2.23 -37.96 7.11
CA GLU A 276 -2.20 -36.99 8.22
C GLU A 276 -1.87 -35.56 7.74
N LEU A 277 -0.97 -35.42 6.76
CA LEU A 277 -0.67 -34.13 6.13
C LEU A 277 -1.89 -33.56 5.41
N VAL A 278 -2.64 -34.40 4.67
CA VAL A 278 -3.88 -33.98 3.99
C VAL A 278 -4.91 -33.48 5.01
N ALA A 279 -5.06 -34.20 6.13
CA ALA A 279 -5.96 -33.79 7.20
C ALA A 279 -5.50 -32.47 7.86
N ALA A 280 -4.20 -32.28 8.05
CA ALA A 280 -3.63 -31.04 8.59
C ALA A 280 -3.82 -29.86 7.63
N LEU A 281 -3.54 -30.03 6.33
CA LEU A 281 -3.78 -29.02 5.29
C LEU A 281 -5.26 -28.63 5.24
N ARG A 282 -6.18 -29.61 5.22
CA ARG A 282 -7.63 -29.36 5.26
C ARG A 282 -8.06 -28.59 6.50
N LYS A 283 -7.56 -28.96 7.70
CA LYS A 283 -7.84 -28.23 8.95
C LYS A 283 -7.32 -26.78 8.85
N PHE A 284 -6.10 -26.61 8.36
CA PHE A 284 -5.48 -25.30 8.22
C PHE A 284 -6.28 -24.41 7.25
N SER A 285 -6.56 -24.91 6.04
CA SER A 285 -7.30 -24.18 5.00
C SER A 285 -8.78 -23.96 5.30
N THR A 286 -9.34 -24.55 6.37
CA THR A 286 -10.74 -24.33 6.81
C THR A 286 -10.85 -23.57 8.15
N SER A 287 -9.77 -22.91 8.59
CA SER A 287 -9.68 -22.19 9.86
C SER A 287 -10.16 -20.74 9.74
N ASN A 288 -11.42 -20.49 10.13
CA ASN A 288 -12.10 -19.19 9.97
C ASN A 288 -11.37 -17.97 10.58
N TYR A 289 -10.62 -18.13 11.68
CA TYR A 289 -9.94 -17.01 12.36
C TYR A 289 -8.83 -16.36 11.53
N MET A 290 -8.39 -16.99 10.43
CA MET A 290 -7.41 -16.41 9.51
C MET A 290 -8.03 -15.60 8.36
N ILE A 291 -9.34 -15.72 8.12
CA ILE A 291 -10.05 -14.98 7.06
C ILE A 291 -10.05 -13.49 7.41
N ASP A 292 -9.83 -12.62 6.42
CA ASP A 292 -9.69 -11.16 6.53
C ASP A 292 -8.55 -10.66 7.46
N SER A 293 -7.66 -11.57 7.87
CA SER A 293 -6.57 -11.30 8.82
C SER A 293 -5.20 -11.21 8.15
N SER A 294 -4.20 -10.67 8.87
CA SER A 294 -2.79 -10.71 8.44
C SER A 294 -2.18 -12.11 8.23
N ALA A 295 -2.88 -13.20 8.58
CA ALA A 295 -2.51 -14.59 8.31
C ALA A 295 -3.25 -15.22 7.11
N GLU A 296 -4.17 -14.48 6.46
CA GLU A 296 -5.04 -14.99 5.39
C GLU A 296 -4.26 -15.62 4.22
N PHE A 297 -3.11 -15.06 3.85
CA PHE A 297 -2.27 -15.60 2.79
C PHE A 297 -1.80 -17.05 3.04
N MET A 298 -1.65 -17.45 4.31
CA MET A 298 -1.30 -18.82 4.69
C MET A 298 -2.48 -19.78 4.48
N LEU A 299 -3.73 -19.30 4.65
CA LEU A 299 -4.95 -20.04 4.35
C LEU A 299 -5.00 -20.39 2.85
N ALA A 300 -4.71 -19.41 2.00
CA ALA A 300 -4.60 -19.56 0.55
C ALA A 300 -3.50 -20.58 0.17
N ASN A 301 -2.33 -20.50 0.80
CA ASN A 301 -1.21 -21.40 0.52
C ASN A 301 -1.49 -22.84 0.96
N ALA A 302 -2.18 -23.05 2.09
CA ALA A 302 -2.66 -24.37 2.49
C ALA A 302 -3.69 -24.95 1.51
N ALA A 303 -4.61 -24.11 1.00
CA ALA A 303 -5.59 -24.51 0.01
C ALA A 303 -4.94 -24.87 -1.35
N ARG A 304 -3.96 -24.07 -1.81
CA ARG A 304 -3.14 -24.36 -3.01
C ARG A 304 -2.40 -25.69 -2.87
N GLU A 305 -1.73 -25.94 -1.75
CA GLU A 305 -1.00 -27.20 -1.60
C GLU A 305 -1.95 -28.41 -1.46
N LEU A 306 -3.11 -28.26 -0.81
CA LEU A 306 -4.14 -29.31 -0.81
C LEU A 306 -4.63 -29.64 -2.23
N GLY A 307 -4.92 -28.63 -3.06
CA GLY A 307 -5.29 -28.83 -4.46
C GLY A 307 -4.15 -29.41 -5.31
N ARG A 308 -2.90 -28.99 -5.07
CA ARG A 308 -1.70 -29.53 -5.74
C ARG A 308 -1.52 -31.03 -5.51
N LEU A 309 -1.96 -31.57 -4.37
CA LEU A 309 -1.92 -33.01 -4.12
C LEU A 309 -2.78 -33.85 -5.08
N LYS A 310 -3.67 -33.24 -5.89
CA LYS A 310 -4.35 -33.91 -7.01
C LYS A 310 -3.38 -34.49 -8.06
N LYS A 311 -2.14 -33.98 -8.13
CA LYS A 311 -1.03 -34.53 -8.92
C LYS A 311 -0.72 -36.00 -8.61
N TYR A 312 -1.11 -36.50 -7.44
CA TYR A 312 -0.84 -37.85 -6.95
C TYR A 312 -2.11 -38.73 -6.94
N SER A 313 -2.75 -38.87 -8.11
CA SER A 313 -3.89 -39.78 -8.29
C SER A 313 -3.51 -41.24 -8.03
N ASP A 314 -4.52 -42.06 -7.75
CA ASP A 314 -4.41 -43.51 -7.53
C ASP A 314 -3.55 -43.89 -6.31
N THR A 315 -3.37 -42.95 -5.38
CA THR A 315 -2.64 -43.11 -4.11
C THR A 315 -3.59 -43.10 -2.89
N ALA A 316 -3.07 -43.45 -1.71
CA ALA A 316 -3.84 -43.54 -0.47
C ALA A 316 -4.39 -42.19 0.01
N ILE A 317 -3.85 -41.06 -0.47
CA ILE A 317 -4.31 -39.71 -0.11
C ILE A 317 -5.50 -39.21 -0.94
N GLN A 318 -5.77 -39.79 -2.12
CA GLN A 318 -6.70 -39.20 -3.11
C GLN A 318 -8.09 -38.90 -2.53
N SER A 319 -8.72 -39.87 -1.85
CA SER A 319 -10.08 -39.69 -1.31
C SER A 319 -10.16 -38.61 -0.23
N SER A 320 -9.09 -38.42 0.54
CA SER A 320 -8.99 -37.37 1.55
C SER A 320 -8.75 -35.99 0.94
N VAL A 321 -7.98 -35.91 -0.17
CA VAL A 321 -7.78 -34.68 -0.95
C VAL A 321 -9.10 -34.25 -1.59
N ASP A 322 -9.79 -35.17 -2.27
CA ASP A 322 -11.09 -34.90 -2.91
C ASP A 322 -12.16 -34.46 -1.91
N ALA A 323 -12.16 -35.04 -0.71
CA ALA A 323 -13.06 -34.65 0.38
C ALA A 323 -12.68 -33.31 1.02
N GLY A 324 -11.38 -32.96 1.07
CA GLY A 324 -10.91 -31.67 1.58
C GLY A 324 -11.20 -30.50 0.63
N LEU A 325 -11.01 -30.71 -0.67
CA LEU A 325 -11.37 -29.73 -1.71
C LEU A 325 -12.89 -29.47 -1.71
N LYS A 326 -13.70 -30.52 -1.59
CA LYS A 326 -15.17 -30.38 -1.48
C LYS A 326 -15.61 -29.64 -0.21
N ASP A 327 -14.91 -29.78 0.90
CA ASP A 327 -15.16 -29.00 2.12
C ASP A 327 -14.94 -27.50 1.85
N ILE A 328 -13.77 -27.12 1.30
CA ILE A 328 -13.44 -25.73 0.93
C ILE A 328 -14.52 -25.14 0.01
N PHE A 329 -14.81 -25.78 -1.13
CA PHE A 329 -15.78 -25.27 -2.11
C PHE A 329 -17.24 -25.27 -1.62
N SER A 330 -17.55 -25.98 -0.53
CA SER A 330 -18.88 -25.96 0.11
C SER A 330 -19.01 -24.98 1.28
N ARG A 331 -17.88 -24.47 1.78
CA ARG A 331 -17.77 -23.62 2.98
C ARG A 331 -17.56 -22.16 2.63
N TYR A 332 -16.82 -21.90 1.57
CA TYR A 332 -16.39 -20.57 1.15
C TYR A 332 -16.99 -20.19 -0.20
N GLU A 333 -16.99 -18.89 -0.46
CA GLU A 333 -17.48 -18.29 -1.69
C GLU A 333 -16.31 -17.89 -2.59
N MET A 334 -16.56 -17.78 -3.90
CA MET A 334 -15.54 -17.37 -4.88
C MET A 334 -15.12 -15.89 -4.71
N VAL A 335 -16.01 -15.08 -4.14
CA VAL A 335 -15.84 -13.67 -3.78
C VAL A 335 -16.48 -13.50 -2.40
N GLY A 336 -15.78 -12.89 -1.44
CA GLY A 336 -16.27 -12.75 -0.07
C GLY A 336 -15.71 -13.80 0.89
N PHE A 337 -16.58 -14.44 1.68
CA PHE A 337 -16.12 -15.20 2.85
C PHE A 337 -15.24 -16.41 2.49
N GLY A 338 -13.94 -16.30 2.81
CA GLY A 338 -12.92 -17.32 2.53
C GLY A 338 -12.44 -17.38 1.07
N ASP A 339 -12.66 -16.30 0.30
CA ASP A 339 -12.29 -16.15 -1.11
C ASP A 339 -10.88 -16.67 -1.44
N VAL A 340 -9.83 -16.29 -0.69
CA VAL A 340 -8.46 -16.69 -0.99
C VAL A 340 -8.22 -18.21 -0.89
N ALA A 341 -8.97 -18.90 -0.03
CA ALA A 341 -8.88 -20.34 0.13
C ALA A 341 -9.66 -21.05 -0.97
N TRP A 342 -10.81 -20.51 -1.36
CA TRP A 342 -11.57 -20.95 -2.52
C TRP A 342 -10.74 -20.82 -3.80
N LEU A 343 -10.16 -19.64 -4.06
CA LEU A 343 -9.35 -19.33 -5.23
C LEU A 343 -8.04 -20.14 -5.25
N GLY A 344 -7.37 -20.27 -4.11
CA GLY A 344 -6.14 -21.08 -3.99
C GLY A 344 -6.39 -22.57 -4.27
N ALA A 345 -7.51 -23.11 -3.77
CA ALA A 345 -7.94 -24.46 -4.12
C ALA A 345 -8.33 -24.56 -5.61
N ALA A 346 -9.05 -23.58 -6.15
CA ALA A 346 -9.56 -23.59 -7.52
C ALA A 346 -8.45 -23.59 -8.58
N ASP A 347 -7.41 -22.76 -8.40
CA ASP A 347 -6.20 -22.69 -9.25
C ASP A 347 -5.57 -24.08 -9.42
N THR A 348 -5.10 -24.65 -8.31
CA THR A 348 -4.35 -25.92 -8.36
C THR A 348 -5.24 -27.15 -8.63
N ALA A 349 -6.49 -27.17 -8.16
CA ALA A 349 -7.42 -28.27 -8.46
C ALA A 349 -7.90 -28.26 -9.92
N SER A 350 -7.99 -27.10 -10.57
CA SER A 350 -8.29 -27.00 -12.00
C SER A 350 -7.09 -27.39 -12.88
N TYR A 351 -5.87 -27.13 -12.42
CA TYR A 351 -4.65 -27.48 -13.16
C TYR A 351 -4.25 -28.96 -13.05
N TYR A 352 -4.28 -29.54 -11.83
CA TYR A 352 -3.88 -30.94 -11.58
C TYR A 352 -5.05 -31.92 -11.51
N GLY A 353 -6.30 -31.45 -11.55
CA GLY A 353 -7.51 -32.26 -11.46
C GLY A 353 -8.49 -31.98 -12.59
N ASN A 354 -9.77 -32.28 -12.35
CA ASN A 354 -10.87 -31.98 -13.28
C ASN A 354 -11.82 -30.98 -12.61
N CYS A 355 -11.95 -29.78 -13.17
CA CYS A 355 -12.83 -28.73 -12.61
C CYS A 355 -14.30 -29.18 -12.48
N ASN A 356 -14.75 -30.12 -13.30
CA ASN A 356 -16.13 -30.65 -13.26
C ASN A 356 -16.41 -31.43 -11.97
N ASP A 357 -15.41 -32.01 -11.32
CA ASP A 357 -15.57 -32.78 -10.08
C ASP A 357 -16.01 -31.91 -8.88
N TYR A 358 -15.86 -30.59 -9.03
CA TYR A 358 -16.14 -29.56 -8.01
C TYR A 358 -17.10 -28.46 -8.50
N GLY A 359 -17.46 -28.43 -9.79
CA GLY A 359 -18.32 -27.39 -10.37
C GLY A 359 -17.63 -26.05 -10.61
N ILE A 360 -16.29 -26.01 -10.61
CA ILE A 360 -15.47 -24.78 -10.67
C ILE A 360 -14.96 -24.43 -12.09
N CYS A 361 -15.48 -25.09 -13.14
CA CYS A 361 -15.06 -24.77 -14.50
C CYS A 361 -15.46 -23.33 -14.87
N ASN A 362 -14.56 -22.63 -15.58
CA ASN A 362 -14.72 -21.22 -15.97
C ASN A 362 -14.85 -20.24 -14.78
N TYR A 363 -14.33 -20.58 -13.59
CA TYR A 363 -14.41 -19.68 -12.44
C TYR A 363 -13.77 -18.30 -12.70
N GLY A 364 -12.72 -18.20 -13.51
CA GLY A 364 -12.08 -16.91 -13.84
C GLY A 364 -13.03 -15.92 -14.53
N GLU A 365 -13.86 -16.38 -15.48
CA GLU A 365 -14.87 -15.55 -16.15
C GLU A 365 -16.01 -15.16 -15.21
N GLN A 366 -16.43 -16.09 -14.34
CA GLN A 366 -17.45 -15.81 -13.32
C GLN A 366 -16.93 -14.79 -12.29
N LEU A 367 -15.66 -14.92 -11.91
CA LEU A 367 -14.95 -14.04 -10.99
C LEU A 367 -14.76 -12.63 -11.58
N GLU A 368 -14.33 -12.50 -12.83
CA GLU A 368 -14.25 -11.19 -13.51
C GLU A 368 -15.61 -10.49 -13.49
N ASN A 369 -16.69 -11.21 -13.81
CA ASN A 369 -18.02 -10.64 -13.87
C ASN A 369 -18.65 -10.34 -12.50
N GLN A 370 -18.25 -11.05 -11.45
CA GLN A 370 -18.73 -10.79 -10.09
C GLN A 370 -17.91 -9.70 -9.39
N VAL A 371 -16.58 -9.69 -9.55
CA VAL A 371 -15.70 -8.67 -8.96
C VAL A 371 -15.81 -7.38 -9.76
N LEU A 372 -15.49 -7.38 -11.06
CA LEU A 372 -15.53 -6.20 -11.93
C LEU A 372 -16.93 -6.04 -12.57
N SER A 373 -17.92 -5.92 -11.68
CA SER A 373 -19.35 -5.98 -12.02
C SER A 373 -19.92 -4.67 -12.56
N GLN A 374 -19.34 -3.52 -12.21
CA GLN A 374 -19.74 -2.22 -12.74
C GLN A 374 -19.17 -2.02 -14.14
N THR A 375 -19.87 -1.27 -14.99
CA THR A 375 -19.36 -0.83 -16.31
C THR A 375 -19.72 0.62 -16.54
N TYR A 376 -18.71 1.44 -16.84
CA TYR A 376 -18.85 2.87 -17.14
C TYR A 376 -18.16 3.18 -18.47
N ILE A 377 -18.82 3.93 -19.35
CA ILE A 377 -18.28 4.29 -20.67
C ILE A 377 -17.76 5.73 -20.60
N CYS A 378 -16.43 5.91 -20.67
CA CYS A 378 -15.82 7.24 -20.74
C CYS A 378 -15.97 7.83 -22.15
N SER A 379 -15.70 7.03 -23.18
CA SER A 379 -15.70 7.44 -24.58
C SER A 379 -15.97 6.23 -25.50
N SER A 380 -15.93 6.43 -26.82
CA SER A 380 -15.90 5.31 -27.77
C SER A 380 -14.62 4.47 -27.68
N THR A 381 -13.51 5.05 -27.19
CA THR A 381 -12.18 4.42 -27.09
C THR A 381 -11.86 3.89 -25.68
N ILE A 382 -12.62 4.25 -24.65
CA ILE A 382 -12.34 3.86 -23.25
C ILE A 382 -13.62 3.41 -22.52
N LYS A 383 -13.58 2.22 -21.91
CA LYS A 383 -14.54 1.78 -20.89
C LYS A 383 -13.80 1.43 -19.58
N ILE A 384 -14.46 1.69 -18.46
CA ILE A 384 -14.06 1.20 -17.14
C ILE A 384 -14.95 0.01 -16.79
N ARG A 385 -14.34 -1.10 -16.37
CA ARG A 385 -14.94 -2.09 -15.48
C ARG A 385 -14.40 -1.87 -14.07
N SER A 386 -15.26 -1.81 -13.07
CA SER A 386 -14.82 -1.54 -11.70
C SER A 386 -15.54 -2.41 -10.67
N GLN A 387 -14.89 -2.60 -9.54
CA GLN A 387 -15.44 -3.35 -8.42
C GLN A 387 -16.47 -2.53 -7.64
N ASN A 388 -16.08 -1.36 -7.13
CA ASN A 388 -16.95 -0.52 -6.30
C ASN A 388 -16.65 0.98 -6.39
N MET A 389 -16.51 1.51 -7.60
CA MET A 389 -16.33 2.96 -7.80
C MET A 389 -17.68 3.70 -7.73
N THR A 390 -17.66 4.89 -7.16
CA THR A 390 -18.75 5.88 -7.24
C THR A 390 -18.73 6.61 -8.59
N THR A 391 -19.86 7.19 -8.99
CA THR A 391 -19.97 7.97 -10.24
C THR A 391 -19.00 9.16 -10.28
N ALA A 392 -18.66 9.77 -9.14
CA ALA A 392 -17.68 10.85 -9.08
C ALA A 392 -16.26 10.35 -9.40
N GLN A 393 -15.87 9.19 -8.86
CA GLN A 393 -14.58 8.55 -9.16
C GLN A 393 -14.50 8.12 -10.63
N HIS A 394 -15.57 7.55 -11.21
CA HIS A 394 -15.65 7.26 -12.65
C HIS A 394 -15.42 8.52 -13.49
N GLN A 395 -16.11 9.62 -13.15
CA GLN A 395 -15.98 10.88 -13.88
C GLN A 395 -14.57 11.45 -13.77
N ALA A 396 -13.97 11.48 -12.58
CA ALA A 396 -12.59 11.92 -12.37
C ALA A 396 -11.60 11.10 -13.21
N ALA A 397 -11.67 9.76 -13.15
CA ALA A 397 -10.80 8.88 -13.94
C ALA A 397 -10.97 9.08 -15.46
N CYS A 398 -12.21 9.18 -15.95
CA CYS A 398 -12.48 9.48 -17.36
C CYS A 398 -11.96 10.86 -17.78
N SER A 399 -12.11 11.89 -16.94
CA SER A 399 -11.62 13.25 -17.23
C SER A 399 -10.10 13.33 -17.25
N LYS A 400 -9.42 12.63 -16.34
CA LYS A 400 -7.96 12.59 -16.28
C LYS A 400 -7.35 11.82 -17.46
N MET A 401 -7.85 10.62 -17.77
CA MET A 401 -7.46 9.91 -19.01
C MET A 401 -7.74 10.76 -20.27
N GLY A 402 -8.88 11.45 -20.34
CA GLY A 402 -9.19 12.33 -21.48
C GLY A 402 -8.25 13.55 -21.61
N TYR A 403 -7.69 14.04 -20.50
CA TYR A 403 -6.62 15.04 -20.52
C TYR A 403 -5.31 14.44 -21.07
N GLU A 404 -4.89 13.29 -20.54
CA GLU A 404 -3.68 12.58 -20.98
C GLU A 404 -3.75 12.23 -22.48
N GLU A 405 -4.87 11.68 -22.98
CA GLU A 405 -5.10 11.34 -24.38
C GLU A 405 -4.87 12.57 -25.28
N GLY A 406 -5.48 13.71 -24.92
CA GLY A 406 -5.35 14.97 -25.65
C GLY A 406 -3.93 15.55 -25.60
N TYR A 407 -3.27 15.48 -24.44
CA TYR A 407 -1.91 15.98 -24.24
C TYR A 407 -0.88 15.15 -25.01
N PHE A 408 -0.93 13.82 -24.87
CA PHE A 408 -0.13 12.85 -25.63
C PHE A 408 -0.27 13.06 -27.14
N HIS A 409 -1.51 13.08 -27.65
CA HIS A 409 -1.77 13.24 -29.08
C HIS A 409 -1.22 14.57 -29.64
N THR A 410 -1.28 15.64 -28.85
CA THR A 410 -0.79 16.98 -29.21
C THR A 410 0.73 17.08 -29.16
N LYS A 411 1.39 16.44 -28.18
CA LYS A 411 2.86 16.48 -28.05
C LYS A 411 3.56 15.65 -29.11
N LEU A 412 3.00 14.51 -29.47
CA LEU A 412 3.66 13.50 -30.31
C LEU A 412 3.20 13.51 -31.78
N ASP A 413 2.31 14.42 -32.19
CA ASP A 413 1.78 14.54 -33.57
C ASP A 413 1.22 13.21 -34.13
N THR A 414 0.61 12.40 -33.27
CA THR A 414 -0.02 11.10 -33.65
C THR A 414 -1.27 11.27 -34.51
N ASN A 415 -1.90 12.45 -34.49
CA ASN A 415 -3.16 12.76 -35.18
C ASN A 415 -4.34 11.84 -34.83
N ASN A 416 -4.29 11.10 -33.71
CA ASN A 416 -5.24 10.04 -33.33
C ASN A 416 -5.29 8.89 -34.36
N ILE A 417 -4.21 8.64 -35.10
CA ILE A 417 -4.09 7.56 -36.10
C ILE A 417 -3.26 6.43 -35.49
N PRO A 418 -3.86 5.26 -35.18
CA PRO A 418 -3.12 4.11 -34.68
C PRO A 418 -2.02 3.68 -35.66
N VAL A 419 -1.00 2.99 -35.14
CA VAL A 419 0.01 2.33 -35.96
C VAL A 419 -0.62 1.33 -36.94
N ALA A 420 0.11 0.99 -38.00
CA ALA A 420 -0.35 -0.03 -38.94
C ALA A 420 -0.63 -1.36 -38.20
N ASP A 421 -1.66 -2.07 -38.67
CA ASP A 421 -2.12 -3.35 -38.13
C ASP A 421 -2.67 -3.37 -36.68
N ASP A 422 -2.74 -2.25 -35.96
CA ASP A 422 -3.55 -2.18 -34.72
C ASP A 422 -5.07 -2.16 -35.06
N ASN A 423 -5.77 -3.20 -34.61
CA ASN A 423 -7.22 -3.43 -34.76
C ASN A 423 -8.02 -3.23 -33.46
N ASN A 424 -7.41 -2.79 -32.37
CA ASN A 424 -8.08 -2.49 -31.11
C ASN A 424 -9.14 -1.40 -31.32
N ALA A 425 -10.30 -1.57 -30.69
CA ALA A 425 -11.42 -0.61 -30.77
C ALA A 425 -11.59 0.23 -29.50
N GLN A 426 -11.33 -0.36 -28.33
CA GLN A 426 -11.61 0.23 -27.03
C GLN A 426 -10.70 -0.38 -25.95
N LEU A 427 -10.06 0.46 -25.14
CA LEU A 427 -9.37 0.06 -23.90
C LEU A 427 -10.39 -0.37 -22.84
N GLN A 428 -10.13 -1.50 -22.19
CA GLN A 428 -10.80 -1.90 -20.95
C GLN A 428 -9.91 -1.53 -19.75
N VAL A 429 -10.33 -0.56 -18.96
CA VAL A 429 -9.68 -0.19 -17.69
C VAL A 429 -10.37 -0.95 -16.57
N ASN A 430 -9.63 -1.76 -15.82
CA ASN A 430 -10.14 -2.69 -14.82
C ASN A 430 -9.69 -2.23 -13.43
N ILE A 431 -10.62 -1.72 -12.62
CA ILE A 431 -10.29 -1.05 -11.35
C ILE A 431 -10.84 -1.86 -10.17
N PHE A 432 -9.94 -2.43 -9.37
CA PHE A 432 -10.26 -3.09 -8.10
C PHE A 432 -10.46 -2.05 -6.98
N ASP A 433 -11.26 -2.41 -5.99
CA ASP A 433 -11.67 -1.55 -4.85
C ASP A 433 -10.50 -1.25 -3.89
N SER A 434 -9.46 -2.09 -3.88
CA SER A 434 -8.25 -1.86 -3.11
C SER A 434 -7.04 -2.63 -3.67
N SER A 435 -5.84 -2.28 -3.20
CA SER A 435 -4.62 -3.07 -3.44
C SER A 435 -4.71 -4.51 -2.90
N THR A 436 -5.53 -4.74 -1.87
CA THR A 436 -5.79 -6.09 -1.34
C THR A 436 -6.67 -6.89 -2.30
N ASP A 437 -7.75 -6.30 -2.83
CA ASP A 437 -8.59 -6.92 -3.85
C ASP A 437 -7.81 -7.20 -5.14
N TYR A 438 -6.97 -6.25 -5.57
CA TYR A 438 -6.03 -6.46 -6.67
C TYR A 438 -5.13 -7.68 -6.43
N GLY A 439 -4.52 -7.76 -5.25
CA GLY A 439 -3.68 -8.91 -4.84
C GLY A 439 -4.44 -10.25 -4.75
N LYS A 440 -5.72 -10.24 -4.38
CA LYS A 440 -6.58 -11.44 -4.34
C LYS A 440 -7.03 -11.88 -5.74
N TYR A 441 -7.51 -10.95 -6.57
CA TYR A 441 -8.31 -11.24 -7.75
C TYR A 441 -7.60 -10.98 -9.09
N GLY A 442 -6.63 -10.06 -9.12
CA GLY A 442 -5.91 -9.70 -10.36
C GLY A 442 -5.23 -10.90 -11.02
N GLY A 443 -4.48 -11.69 -10.25
CA GLY A 443 -3.84 -12.92 -10.72
C GLY A 443 -4.83 -13.96 -11.27
N PRO A 444 -5.87 -14.38 -10.52
CA PRO A 444 -6.88 -15.32 -10.99
C PRO A 444 -7.71 -14.87 -12.21
N ILE A 445 -7.94 -13.57 -12.39
CA ILE A 445 -8.68 -13.02 -13.55
C ILE A 445 -7.77 -12.88 -14.78
N PHE A 446 -6.65 -12.17 -14.63
CA PHE A 446 -5.82 -11.70 -15.76
C PHE A 446 -4.53 -12.50 -15.97
N GLY A 447 -4.18 -13.42 -15.07
CA GLY A 447 -2.94 -14.21 -15.16
C GLY A 447 -1.67 -13.45 -14.75
N ILE A 448 -1.82 -12.36 -14.00
CA ILE A 448 -0.76 -11.37 -13.72
C ILE A 448 -0.09 -11.54 -12.35
N ASN A 449 1.10 -10.96 -12.20
CA ASN A 449 1.67 -10.66 -10.89
C ASN A 449 1.13 -9.29 -10.42
N THR A 450 0.80 -9.18 -9.14
CA THR A 450 0.15 -8.02 -8.52
C THR A 450 1.10 -7.20 -7.63
N ASN A 451 2.40 -7.48 -7.65
CA ASN A 451 3.45 -6.73 -6.94
C ASN A 451 3.89 -5.50 -7.76
N ASN A 452 2.93 -4.67 -8.14
CA ASN A 452 3.06 -3.48 -8.99
C ASN A 452 1.92 -2.49 -8.68
N GLY A 453 2.00 -1.27 -9.22
CA GLY A 453 0.95 -0.26 -9.06
C GLY A 453 -0.29 -0.52 -9.93
N GLY A 454 -0.06 -1.12 -11.09
CA GLY A 454 -1.03 -1.54 -12.07
C GLY A 454 -0.28 -2.35 -13.12
N MET A 455 -0.95 -2.66 -14.22
CA MET A 455 -0.27 -3.16 -15.42
C MET A 455 -1.13 -2.99 -16.66
N TYR A 456 -0.52 -2.53 -17.75
CA TYR A 456 -1.07 -2.64 -19.10
C TYR A 456 -0.80 -4.03 -19.72
N LEU A 457 -1.86 -4.66 -20.22
CA LEU A 457 -1.87 -5.88 -21.02
C LEU A 457 -2.45 -5.58 -22.40
N GLU A 458 -1.56 -5.35 -23.36
CA GLU A 458 -1.92 -5.06 -24.75
C GLU A 458 -2.66 -6.20 -25.46
N GLY A 459 -2.20 -7.44 -25.26
CA GLY A 459 -2.65 -8.60 -26.03
C GLY A 459 -1.95 -8.68 -27.39
N ASP A 460 -2.69 -9.00 -28.45
CA ASP A 460 -2.20 -9.03 -29.83
C ASP A 460 -3.03 -8.04 -30.67
N PRO A 461 -2.53 -6.81 -30.90
CA PRO A 461 -3.29 -5.74 -31.57
C PRO A 461 -3.59 -6.09 -33.04
N SER A 462 -2.89 -7.07 -33.63
CA SER A 462 -3.18 -7.55 -34.99
C SER A 462 -4.45 -8.38 -35.10
N LYS A 463 -5.07 -8.78 -33.98
CA LYS A 463 -6.29 -9.61 -33.98
C LYS A 463 -7.56 -8.76 -33.86
N PRO A 464 -8.48 -8.84 -34.84
CA PRO A 464 -9.83 -8.30 -34.68
C PRO A 464 -10.51 -8.89 -33.44
N GLY A 465 -10.93 -8.03 -32.52
CA GLY A 465 -11.53 -8.43 -31.24
C GLY A 465 -10.54 -8.60 -30.09
N ASN A 466 -9.27 -8.23 -30.26
CA ASN A 466 -8.36 -8.04 -29.13
C ASN A 466 -8.92 -6.99 -28.15
N VAL A 467 -8.73 -7.22 -26.86
CA VAL A 467 -9.16 -6.31 -25.79
C VAL A 467 -7.89 -5.91 -25.02
N PRO A 468 -7.33 -4.73 -25.30
CA PRO A 468 -6.28 -4.18 -24.46
C PRO A 468 -6.88 -3.91 -23.07
N ASN A 469 -6.19 -4.39 -22.04
CA ASN A 469 -6.61 -4.27 -20.64
C ASN A 469 -5.59 -3.45 -19.87
N PHE A 470 -6.01 -2.35 -19.27
CA PHE A 470 -5.29 -1.74 -18.16
C PHE A 470 -5.90 -2.29 -16.86
N ILE A 471 -5.08 -2.72 -15.91
CA ILE A 471 -5.51 -3.24 -14.61
C ILE A 471 -4.89 -2.38 -13.48
N ALA A 472 -5.73 -1.89 -12.57
CA ALA A 472 -5.34 -1.01 -11.46
C ALA A 472 -6.24 -1.18 -10.23
N TYR A 473 -6.01 -0.37 -9.19
CA TYR A 473 -6.84 -0.32 -7.98
C TYR A 473 -7.01 1.10 -7.44
N GLU A 474 -8.05 1.30 -6.64
CA GLU A 474 -8.23 2.53 -5.87
C GLU A 474 -7.22 2.63 -4.72
N ALA A 475 -6.58 3.79 -4.58
CA ALA A 475 -5.66 4.08 -3.48
C ALA A 475 -6.29 5.04 -2.46
N SER A 476 -6.56 4.53 -1.26
CA SER A 476 -7.14 5.31 -0.14
C SER A 476 -6.22 6.39 0.46
N TYR A 477 -4.99 6.50 -0.05
CA TYR A 477 -3.98 7.50 0.30
C TYR A 477 -3.70 8.48 -0.86
N ALA A 478 -4.33 8.30 -2.01
CA ALA A 478 -4.14 9.16 -3.16
C ALA A 478 -5.08 10.37 -3.11
N ASN A 479 -4.64 11.48 -3.73
CA ASN A 479 -5.27 12.78 -3.66
C ASN A 479 -6.72 12.76 -4.21
N PRO A 480 -7.59 13.71 -3.80
CA PRO A 480 -9.00 13.76 -4.23
C PRO A 480 -9.23 13.95 -5.75
N ASP A 481 -8.18 14.19 -6.54
CA ASP A 481 -8.24 14.22 -8.01
C ASP A 481 -7.68 12.95 -8.67
N HIS A 482 -7.04 12.05 -7.92
CA HIS A 482 -6.33 10.85 -8.39
C HIS A 482 -6.74 9.63 -7.56
N TYR A 483 -7.97 9.13 -7.72
CA TYR A 483 -8.49 8.01 -6.92
C TYR A 483 -7.86 6.65 -7.24
N VAL A 484 -7.29 6.50 -8.43
CA VAL A 484 -6.75 5.25 -8.98
C VAL A 484 -5.24 5.36 -9.04
N TRP A 485 -4.53 4.39 -8.47
CA TRP A 485 -3.08 4.43 -8.43
C TRP A 485 -2.47 4.22 -9.83
N ASN A 486 -1.44 5.02 -10.16
CA ASN A 486 -0.73 5.02 -11.46
C ASN A 486 -1.63 5.13 -12.72
N LEU A 487 -2.82 5.72 -12.62
CA LEU A 487 -3.80 5.81 -13.71
C LEU A 487 -3.20 6.44 -14.98
N GLU A 488 -2.49 7.56 -14.80
CA GLU A 488 -1.92 8.39 -15.86
C GLU A 488 -0.80 7.64 -16.58
N HIS A 489 0.18 7.15 -15.82
CA HIS A 489 1.36 6.44 -16.32
C HIS A 489 0.97 5.20 -17.14
N GLU A 490 0.13 4.33 -16.59
CA GLU A 490 -0.27 3.08 -17.26
C GLU A 490 -1.21 3.34 -18.46
N TYR A 491 -1.98 4.42 -18.44
CA TYR A 491 -2.77 4.82 -19.61
C TYR A 491 -1.88 5.31 -20.77
N VAL A 492 -0.73 5.93 -20.47
CA VAL A 492 0.25 6.30 -21.51
C VAL A 492 0.89 5.07 -22.16
N HIS A 493 1.10 3.96 -21.44
CA HIS A 493 1.57 2.70 -22.06
C HIS A 493 0.59 2.18 -23.13
N TYR A 494 -0.72 2.33 -22.92
CA TYR A 494 -1.73 2.05 -23.97
C TYR A 494 -1.61 3.01 -25.16
N LEU A 495 -1.37 4.29 -24.91
CA LEU A 495 -1.23 5.28 -25.99
C LEU A 495 0.05 5.07 -26.81
N ASP A 496 1.19 4.79 -26.16
CA ASP A 496 2.48 4.52 -26.83
C ASP A 496 2.40 3.25 -27.69
N GLY A 497 1.90 2.14 -27.13
CA GLY A 497 1.67 0.89 -27.87
C GLY A 497 0.72 1.05 -29.07
N ARG A 498 -0.34 1.85 -28.92
CA ARG A 498 -1.34 2.05 -29.97
C ARG A 498 -0.94 3.03 -31.08
N PHE A 499 -0.20 4.08 -30.74
CA PHE A 499 0.00 5.23 -31.64
C PHE A 499 1.48 5.49 -32.01
N ASP A 500 2.44 4.93 -31.27
CA ASP A 500 3.87 5.22 -31.42
C ASP A 500 4.78 4.00 -31.61
N LEU A 501 4.39 2.81 -31.14
CA LEU A 501 5.13 1.55 -31.31
C LEU A 501 4.41 0.58 -32.25
N TYR A 502 5.06 0.07 -33.30
CA TYR A 502 4.44 -0.91 -34.20
C TYR A 502 4.53 -2.35 -33.66
N GLY A 503 3.38 -3.03 -33.59
CA GLY A 503 3.27 -4.45 -33.24
C GLY A 503 2.71 -4.65 -31.84
N ASP A 504 2.99 -5.80 -31.24
CA ASP A 504 2.74 -6.03 -29.81
C ASP A 504 3.97 -5.61 -28.96
N PHE A 505 3.83 -5.63 -27.63
CA PHE A 505 4.90 -5.43 -26.65
C PHE A 505 6.24 -6.18 -26.93
N ASN A 506 6.23 -7.30 -27.67
CA ASN A 506 7.42 -8.08 -28.02
C ASN A 506 7.95 -7.79 -29.44
N ALA A 507 7.29 -6.93 -30.21
CA ALA A 507 7.72 -6.53 -31.55
C ALA A 507 9.05 -5.73 -31.60
N PRO A 508 9.42 -4.91 -30.59
CA PRO A 508 10.72 -4.24 -30.55
C PRO A 508 11.89 -5.22 -30.54
N THR A 509 12.74 -5.18 -31.57
CA THR A 509 13.96 -6.00 -31.64
C THR A 509 15.18 -5.34 -31.01
N GLU A 510 15.00 -4.17 -30.39
CA GLU A 510 16.03 -3.28 -29.86
C GLU A 510 15.55 -2.68 -28.52
N ALA A 511 16.48 -2.23 -27.67
CA ALA A 511 16.13 -1.68 -26.35
C ALA A 511 15.20 -0.45 -26.46
N ILE A 512 14.02 -0.54 -25.84
CA ILE A 512 12.94 0.46 -25.90
C ILE A 512 12.48 0.97 -24.52
N VAL A 513 12.89 0.32 -23.42
CA VAL A 513 12.39 0.60 -22.06
C VAL A 513 12.58 2.06 -21.64
N TRP A 514 13.70 2.68 -22.03
CA TRP A 514 13.97 4.10 -21.75
C TRP A 514 12.91 5.04 -22.31
N TRP A 515 12.32 4.67 -23.47
CA TRP A 515 11.28 5.43 -24.14
C TRP A 515 9.93 5.12 -23.51
N SER A 516 9.52 3.84 -23.48
CA SER A 516 8.20 3.43 -23.00
C SER A 516 7.96 3.87 -21.55
N GLU A 517 8.90 3.63 -20.63
CA GLU A 517 8.77 4.09 -19.25
C GLU A 517 9.02 5.59 -19.09
N GLY A 518 9.99 6.14 -19.84
CA GLY A 518 10.31 7.57 -19.78
C GLY A 518 9.20 8.47 -20.33
N VAL A 519 8.46 8.04 -21.36
CA VAL A 519 7.33 8.77 -21.94
C VAL A 519 6.09 8.62 -21.08
N ALA A 520 5.86 7.46 -20.49
CA ALA A 520 4.81 7.27 -19.48
C ALA A 520 5.01 8.20 -18.28
N GLU A 521 6.22 8.23 -17.72
CA GLU A 521 6.58 9.16 -16.64
C GLU A 521 6.53 10.64 -17.07
N TYR A 522 7.01 11.00 -18.27
CA TYR A 522 7.04 12.39 -18.73
C TYR A 522 5.65 12.95 -19.08
N ILE A 523 4.78 12.14 -19.68
CA ILE A 523 3.42 12.58 -20.00
C ILE A 523 2.60 12.70 -18.71
N ALA A 524 2.70 11.73 -17.78
CA ALA A 524 1.96 11.73 -16.52
C ALA A 524 2.40 12.83 -15.52
N ASN A 525 3.70 13.15 -15.45
CA ASN A 525 4.25 14.12 -14.48
C ASN A 525 4.61 15.48 -15.09
N GLU A 526 4.59 15.62 -16.42
CA GLU A 526 5.08 16.80 -17.17
C GLU A 526 6.50 17.23 -16.76
N ASP A 527 6.66 18.39 -16.11
CA ASP A 527 7.93 18.87 -15.56
C ASP A 527 8.07 18.67 -14.03
N ASN A 528 7.08 18.04 -13.40
CA ASN A 528 6.89 17.97 -11.95
C ASN A 528 7.23 16.58 -11.34
N ASN A 529 8.29 15.91 -11.82
CA ASN A 529 8.81 14.70 -11.18
C ASN A 529 9.99 15.02 -10.24
N GLN A 530 9.69 15.42 -8.99
CA GLN A 530 10.73 15.77 -8.00
C GLN A 530 11.63 14.58 -7.66
N ALA A 531 11.10 13.35 -7.64
CA ALA A 531 11.87 12.15 -7.34
C ALA A 531 12.98 11.88 -8.37
N ALA A 532 12.74 12.21 -9.65
CA ALA A 532 13.77 12.17 -10.69
C ALA A 532 14.74 13.37 -10.63
N ILE A 533 14.28 14.55 -10.21
CA ILE A 533 15.17 15.70 -9.97
C ILE A 533 16.08 15.45 -8.76
N ASP A 534 15.69 14.60 -7.81
CA ASP A 534 16.51 14.27 -6.64
C ASP A 534 17.70 13.35 -6.98
N THR A 535 17.58 12.47 -7.99
CA THR A 535 18.66 11.54 -8.40
C THR A 535 19.84 12.21 -9.13
N ILE A 536 19.77 13.52 -9.37
CA ILE A 536 20.84 14.32 -10.00
C ILE A 536 21.50 15.33 -9.06
N LYS A 537 21.01 15.48 -7.82
CA LYS A 537 21.49 16.47 -6.84
C LYS A 537 22.81 16.11 -6.16
N ASP A 538 23.16 14.83 -6.13
CA ASP A 538 24.44 14.32 -5.60
C ASP A 538 25.60 14.46 -6.60
N GLY A 539 25.30 14.80 -7.86
CA GLY A 539 26.26 14.87 -8.96
C GLY A 539 26.40 13.57 -9.76
N SER A 540 25.59 12.54 -9.49
CA SER A 540 25.53 11.31 -10.27
C SER A 540 24.96 11.56 -11.67
N THR A 541 25.58 10.94 -12.69
CA THR A 541 25.12 11.04 -14.08
C THR A 541 25.20 9.72 -14.83
N TYR A 542 24.05 9.17 -15.23
CA TYR A 542 24.01 8.22 -16.33
C TYR A 542 24.19 8.95 -17.67
N THR A 543 24.94 8.34 -18.59
CA THR A 543 25.03 8.82 -19.98
C THR A 543 23.76 8.47 -20.75
N LEU A 544 23.37 9.27 -21.74
CA LEU A 544 22.27 8.96 -22.66
C LEU A 544 22.46 7.57 -23.29
N GLY A 545 23.69 7.23 -23.69
CA GLY A 545 24.02 5.89 -24.21
C GLY A 545 23.79 4.75 -23.21
N THR A 546 23.89 5.01 -21.90
CA THR A 546 23.54 4.01 -20.87
C THR A 546 22.03 3.91 -20.71
N ILE A 547 21.33 5.06 -20.68
CA ILE A 547 19.87 5.13 -20.54
C ILE A 547 19.19 4.45 -21.74
N PHE A 548 19.59 4.77 -22.97
CA PHE A 548 19.05 4.20 -24.22
C PHE A 548 19.27 2.68 -24.37
N ASN A 549 20.19 2.08 -23.61
CA ASN A 549 20.42 0.63 -23.59
C ASN A 549 19.73 -0.05 -22.40
N THR A 550 18.83 0.64 -21.69
CA THR A 550 18.06 0.05 -20.58
C THR A 550 17.17 -1.09 -21.06
N THR A 551 17.26 -2.22 -20.37
CA THR A 551 16.28 -3.31 -20.38
C THR A 551 15.82 -3.58 -18.94
N TYR A 552 14.83 -4.46 -18.77
CA TYR A 552 14.43 -4.95 -17.45
C TYR A 552 15.45 -5.93 -16.81
N ASP A 553 16.48 -6.36 -17.56
CA ASP A 553 17.54 -7.22 -17.03
C ASP A 553 18.42 -6.44 -16.06
N GLY A 554 18.66 -7.03 -14.87
CA GLY A 554 19.44 -6.38 -13.81
C GLY A 554 18.74 -5.20 -13.14
N PHE A 555 17.41 -5.13 -13.23
CA PHE A 555 16.47 -4.16 -12.62
C PHE A 555 17.11 -3.04 -11.80
N ASP A 556 17.25 -1.88 -12.45
CA ASP A 556 17.64 -0.60 -11.84
C ASP A 556 16.44 0.35 -11.95
N GLN A 557 15.72 0.51 -10.84
CA GLN A 557 14.50 1.33 -10.80
C GLN A 557 14.77 2.81 -11.11
N ASP A 558 15.93 3.35 -10.72
CA ASP A 558 16.24 4.74 -11.00
C ASP A 558 16.59 4.92 -12.48
N ARG A 559 17.37 4.01 -13.07
CA ARG A 559 17.68 4.05 -14.51
C ARG A 559 16.44 3.88 -15.39
N ILE A 560 15.54 2.97 -15.03
CA ILE A 560 14.31 2.69 -15.78
C ILE A 560 13.36 3.89 -15.77
N TYR A 561 12.89 4.30 -14.59
CA TYR A 561 11.81 5.28 -14.48
C TYR A 561 12.33 6.72 -14.43
N ARG A 562 13.21 7.02 -13.47
CA ARG A 562 13.63 8.41 -13.17
C ARG A 562 14.57 8.99 -14.22
N TRP A 563 15.56 8.21 -14.64
CA TRP A 563 16.47 8.62 -15.71
C TRP A 563 15.87 8.43 -17.11
N GLY A 564 14.94 7.50 -17.30
CA GLY A 564 14.07 7.44 -18.48
C GLY A 564 13.30 8.76 -18.65
N TYR A 565 12.58 9.20 -17.61
CA TYR A 565 11.91 10.50 -17.55
C TYR A 565 12.87 11.66 -17.86
N LEU A 566 14.05 11.72 -17.23
CA LEU A 566 15.02 12.81 -17.47
C LEU A 566 15.50 12.84 -18.93
N ALA A 567 15.77 11.68 -19.54
CA ALA A 567 16.20 11.59 -20.93
C ALA A 567 15.05 11.99 -21.89
N VAL A 568 13.83 11.51 -21.67
CA VAL A 568 12.66 11.90 -22.47
C VAL A 568 12.39 13.40 -22.34
N ARG A 569 12.35 13.93 -21.12
CA ARG A 569 12.18 15.36 -20.85
C ARG A 569 13.24 16.22 -21.55
N PHE A 570 14.52 15.86 -21.43
CA PHE A 570 15.61 16.54 -22.13
C PHE A 570 15.39 16.54 -23.65
N MET A 571 15.04 15.39 -24.22
CA MET A 571 14.78 15.28 -25.66
C MET A 571 13.55 16.09 -26.08
N PHE A 572 12.50 16.20 -25.25
CA PHE A 572 11.34 17.06 -25.51
C PHE A 572 11.66 18.56 -25.39
N GLU A 573 12.44 18.97 -24.38
CA GLU A 573 12.80 20.38 -24.18
C GLU A 573 13.81 20.90 -25.21
N ARG A 574 14.74 20.06 -25.67
CA ARG A 574 15.87 20.47 -26.53
C ARG A 574 15.81 19.96 -27.96
N HIS A 575 15.22 18.79 -28.20
CA HIS A 575 15.38 18.01 -29.44
C HIS A 575 14.07 17.38 -29.94
N LEU A 576 12.92 18.03 -29.72
CA LEU A 576 11.59 17.46 -30.04
C LEU A 576 11.43 17.06 -31.52
N ASP A 577 12.03 17.81 -32.45
CA ASP A 577 12.01 17.47 -33.88
C ASP A 577 12.74 16.14 -34.16
N GLU A 578 13.80 15.84 -33.41
CA GLU A 578 14.51 14.56 -33.49
C GLU A 578 13.65 13.43 -32.91
N VAL A 579 12.93 13.64 -31.80
CA VAL A 579 11.93 12.69 -31.28
C VAL A 579 10.89 12.36 -32.35
N LYS A 580 10.33 13.37 -33.02
CA LYS A 580 9.36 13.17 -34.13
C LYS A 580 9.95 12.37 -35.30
N LEU A 581 11.24 12.51 -35.58
CA LEU A 581 11.94 11.69 -36.58
C LEU A 581 12.23 10.25 -36.10
N MET A 582 12.39 10.03 -34.80
CA MET A 582 12.47 8.68 -34.20
C MET A 582 11.13 7.95 -34.31
N LEU A 583 10.02 8.63 -34.00
CA LEU A 583 8.67 8.05 -34.05
C LEU A 583 8.29 7.51 -35.42
N ASN A 584 8.78 8.11 -36.51
CA ASN A 584 8.58 7.56 -37.86
C ASN A 584 9.13 6.13 -38.02
N SER A 585 10.19 5.78 -37.28
CA SER A 585 10.79 4.45 -37.29
C SER A 585 10.04 3.47 -36.37
N THR A 586 9.67 3.90 -35.16
CA THR A 586 8.95 3.04 -34.20
C THR A 586 7.52 2.74 -34.68
N ARG A 587 6.78 3.73 -35.21
CA ARG A 587 5.44 3.58 -35.81
C ARG A 587 5.39 2.68 -37.05
N THR A 588 6.55 2.32 -37.62
CA THR A 588 6.66 1.45 -38.81
C THR A 588 7.45 0.17 -38.55
N GLY A 589 7.92 -0.05 -37.32
CA GLY A 589 8.71 -1.24 -36.94
C GLY A 589 10.14 -1.24 -37.49
N ASP A 590 10.68 -0.11 -37.94
CA ASP A 590 12.08 0.02 -38.36
C ASP A 590 13.00 0.21 -37.15
N TRP A 591 13.10 -0.84 -36.34
CA TRP A 591 13.92 -0.86 -35.12
C TRP A 591 15.41 -0.63 -35.42
N ALA A 592 15.88 -0.98 -36.62
CA ALA A 592 17.26 -0.75 -37.05
C ALA A 592 17.54 0.75 -37.29
N ALA A 593 16.62 1.48 -37.94
CA ALA A 593 16.73 2.94 -38.09
C ALA A 593 16.59 3.67 -36.74
N TYR A 594 15.67 3.21 -35.88
CA TYR A 594 15.54 3.66 -34.48
C TYR A 594 16.88 3.51 -33.72
N LYS A 595 17.49 2.32 -33.74
CA LYS A 595 18.77 2.07 -33.04
C LYS A 595 19.91 2.91 -33.61
N ALA A 596 19.98 3.05 -34.94
CA ALA A 596 20.97 3.89 -35.58
C ALA A 596 20.85 5.37 -35.16
N ARG A 597 19.64 5.88 -34.97
CA ARG A 597 19.38 7.24 -34.46
C ARG A 597 19.84 7.40 -33.02
N LEU A 598 19.48 6.48 -32.12
CA LEU A 598 19.91 6.50 -30.72
C LEU A 598 21.44 6.46 -30.57
N ASN A 599 22.12 5.65 -31.39
CA ASN A 599 23.58 5.58 -31.38
C ASN A 599 24.23 6.92 -31.76
N ASN A 600 23.60 7.74 -32.61
CA ASN A 600 24.07 9.09 -32.93
C ASN A 600 23.78 10.06 -31.77
N TRP A 601 22.54 10.08 -31.25
CA TRP A 601 22.16 10.93 -30.10
C TRP A 601 23.03 10.70 -28.87
N ALA A 602 23.41 9.45 -28.59
CA ALA A 602 24.31 9.07 -27.50
C ALA A 602 25.75 9.62 -27.66
N VAL A 603 26.12 10.14 -28.84
CA VAL A 603 27.39 10.82 -29.11
C VAL A 603 27.16 12.34 -29.22
N ASP A 604 26.12 12.75 -29.93
CA ASP A 604 25.87 14.15 -30.28
C ASP A 604 25.32 14.97 -29.10
N TYR A 605 24.53 14.36 -28.20
CA TYR A 605 23.79 15.06 -27.15
C TYR A 605 24.20 14.70 -25.71
N ASP A 606 25.02 13.68 -25.47
CA ASP A 606 25.37 13.21 -24.12
C ASP A 606 26.05 14.30 -23.24
N ALA A 607 26.92 15.10 -23.86
CA ALA A 607 27.57 16.23 -23.21
C ALA A 607 26.61 17.41 -22.95
N GLU A 608 25.53 17.56 -23.73
CA GLU A 608 24.49 18.55 -23.48
C GLU A 608 23.55 18.07 -22.37
N PHE A 609 23.13 16.79 -22.41
CA PHE A 609 22.31 16.16 -21.37
C PHE A 609 22.97 16.27 -19.99
N THR A 610 24.26 15.97 -19.91
CA THR A 610 25.06 16.13 -18.68
C THR A 610 25.07 17.58 -18.16
N GLN A 611 25.10 18.58 -19.05
CA GLN A 611 25.03 19.99 -18.65
C GLN A 611 23.60 20.42 -18.27
N TRP A 612 22.59 19.87 -18.94
CA TRP A 612 21.19 20.13 -18.67
C TRP A 612 20.76 19.54 -17.32
N THR A 613 21.16 18.31 -16.97
CA THR A 613 20.91 17.73 -15.64
C THR A 613 21.64 18.52 -14.56
N GLN A 614 22.90 18.92 -14.78
CA GLN A 614 23.61 19.79 -13.84
C GLN A 614 22.94 21.16 -13.67
N GLN A 615 22.36 21.73 -14.73
CA GLN A 615 21.56 22.95 -14.62
C GLN A 615 20.29 22.69 -13.80
N LEU A 616 19.50 21.67 -14.16
CA LEU A 616 18.24 21.29 -13.49
C LEU A 616 18.44 21.02 -11.99
N ALA A 617 19.48 20.27 -11.62
CA ALA A 617 19.86 19.99 -10.24
C ALA A 617 20.16 21.25 -9.41
N ASN A 618 20.64 22.32 -10.06
CA ASN A 618 20.91 23.62 -9.44
C ASN A 618 19.73 24.61 -9.57
N GLY A 619 18.50 24.13 -9.79
CA GLY A 619 17.30 24.96 -9.99
C GLY A 619 17.24 25.57 -11.40
N GLY A 620 17.52 24.75 -12.41
CA GLY A 620 17.92 25.19 -13.74
C GLY A 620 17.01 26.18 -14.45
N GLY A 621 17.47 27.42 -14.55
CA GLY A 621 17.05 28.39 -15.58
C GLY A 621 15.55 28.59 -15.68
N THR A 622 14.90 28.89 -14.56
CA THR A 622 13.45 29.04 -14.49
C THR A 622 12.94 30.14 -15.44
N VAL A 623 11.87 29.82 -16.16
CA VAL A 623 10.89 30.84 -16.51
C VAL A 623 10.36 31.33 -15.16
N ASN A 624 10.42 32.65 -14.90
CA ASN A 624 9.92 33.19 -13.64
C ASN A 624 8.43 32.82 -13.47
N GLU A 625 8.15 31.86 -12.60
CA GLU A 625 6.80 31.37 -12.32
C GLU A 625 6.07 32.38 -11.44
N ALA A 626 4.79 32.63 -11.70
CA ALA A 626 4.05 33.59 -10.91
C ALA A 626 3.78 33.04 -9.49
N PRO A 627 4.11 33.79 -8.41
CA PRO A 627 4.15 33.30 -7.03
C PRO A 627 2.88 32.59 -6.57
N VAL A 628 3.01 31.69 -5.61
CA VAL A 628 1.86 31.05 -4.95
C VAL A 628 1.25 32.05 -3.96
N VAL A 629 -0.03 32.36 -4.13
CA VAL A 629 -0.75 33.36 -3.34
C VAL A 629 -1.72 32.69 -2.39
N ALA A 630 -1.39 32.65 -1.11
CA ALA A 630 -2.32 32.28 -0.06
C ALA A 630 -3.10 33.51 0.40
N ILE A 631 -4.33 33.67 -0.11
CA ILE A 631 -5.21 34.80 0.24
C ILE A 631 -5.92 34.64 1.60
N ASN A 632 -5.86 33.45 2.21
CA ASN A 632 -6.36 33.12 3.56
C ASN A 632 -7.83 33.53 3.86
N GLY A 633 -8.68 33.59 2.84
CA GLY A 633 -10.13 33.71 2.99
C GLY A 633 -10.84 32.35 2.84
N PRO A 634 -12.18 32.32 2.89
CA PRO A 634 -13.07 33.48 2.98
C PRO A 634 -13.04 34.15 4.36
N TYR A 635 -13.27 35.46 4.38
CA TYR A 635 -13.28 36.27 5.60
C TYR A 635 -14.73 36.55 6.04
N THR A 636 -14.96 36.70 7.34
CA THR A 636 -16.27 37.09 7.88
C THR A 636 -16.09 37.98 9.10
N ALA A 637 -16.86 39.07 9.17
CA ALA A 637 -16.90 39.97 10.34
C ALA A 637 -18.20 40.77 10.38
N ASN A 638 -18.45 41.48 11.48
CA ASN A 638 -19.57 42.41 11.58
C ASN A 638 -19.24 43.74 10.89
N LYS A 639 -20.27 44.51 10.55
CA LYS A 639 -20.13 45.89 10.06
C LYS A 639 -19.24 46.72 11.00
N ALA A 640 -18.27 47.45 10.41
CA ALA A 640 -17.27 48.27 11.09
C ALA A 640 -16.31 47.52 12.05
N GLU A 641 -16.32 46.19 12.05
CA GLU A 641 -15.29 45.38 12.69
C GLU A 641 -14.04 45.31 11.81
N LEU A 642 -12.87 45.21 12.44
CA LEU A 642 -11.57 45.20 11.77
C LEU A 642 -11.17 43.77 11.43
N ILE A 643 -11.05 43.47 10.14
CA ILE A 643 -10.53 42.18 9.64
C ILE A 643 -9.03 42.32 9.41
N ASN A 644 -8.24 41.41 10.00
CA ASN A 644 -6.83 41.27 9.67
C ASN A 644 -6.71 40.28 8.50
N PHE A 645 -6.39 40.80 7.32
CA PHE A 645 -6.13 40.00 6.13
C PHE A 645 -4.71 39.42 6.20
N SER A 646 -4.53 38.21 5.69
CA SER A 646 -3.26 37.49 5.78
C SER A 646 -2.79 37.02 4.41
N SER A 647 -1.52 37.27 4.11
CA SER A 647 -0.80 36.63 3.00
C SER A 647 0.05 35.44 3.47
N GLN A 648 -0.06 35.01 4.74
CA GLN A 648 0.73 33.94 5.31
C GLN A 648 0.58 32.63 4.50
N GLY A 649 1.70 31.98 4.19
CA GLY A 649 1.72 30.84 3.27
C GLY A 649 1.81 31.21 1.79
N SER A 650 1.77 32.50 1.44
CA SER A 650 2.22 32.95 0.11
C SER A 650 3.74 32.83 0.05
N PHE A 651 4.24 32.23 -1.02
CA PHE A 651 5.66 32.12 -1.28
C PHE A 651 5.94 32.16 -2.77
N ASP A 652 7.17 32.54 -3.09
CA ASP A 652 7.75 32.36 -4.40
C ASP A 652 8.72 31.17 -4.29
N LYS A 653 8.71 30.25 -5.25
CA LYS A 653 9.51 29.01 -5.18
C LYS A 653 10.95 29.25 -5.63
N GLU A 654 11.13 30.23 -6.51
CA GLU A 654 12.37 30.61 -7.16
C GLU A 654 13.07 31.78 -6.47
N SER A 655 12.30 32.77 -5.99
CA SER A 655 12.82 34.02 -5.44
C SER A 655 12.11 34.45 -4.13
N SER A 656 11.69 35.71 -4.01
CA SER A 656 10.97 36.23 -2.85
C SER A 656 9.89 37.23 -3.27
N ILE A 657 8.77 37.27 -2.55
CA ILE A 657 7.69 38.23 -2.85
C ILE A 657 8.16 39.66 -2.57
N ALA A 658 8.28 40.46 -3.62
CA ALA A 658 8.73 41.86 -3.56
C ALA A 658 7.61 42.82 -3.15
N SER A 659 6.35 42.51 -3.50
CA SER A 659 5.20 43.34 -3.12
C SER A 659 3.89 42.57 -3.09
N TYR A 660 2.96 43.09 -2.30
CA TYR A 660 1.56 42.66 -2.22
C TYR A 660 0.65 43.82 -2.63
N THR A 661 -0.47 43.53 -3.26
CA THR A 661 -1.55 44.49 -3.53
C THR A 661 -2.89 43.85 -3.21
N TRP A 662 -3.57 44.37 -2.20
CA TRP A 662 -4.92 44.00 -1.81
C TRP A 662 -5.94 44.96 -2.40
N ASN A 663 -7.04 44.45 -2.95
CA ASN A 663 -8.25 45.21 -3.25
C ASN A 663 -9.41 44.59 -2.48
N PHE A 664 -10.11 45.39 -1.67
CA PHE A 664 -11.14 44.91 -0.76
C PHE A 664 -12.54 44.84 -1.39
N GLY A 665 -12.69 45.20 -2.67
CA GLY A 665 -13.98 45.13 -3.38
C GLY A 665 -14.99 46.23 -3.03
N ASP A 666 -14.70 47.06 -2.02
CA ASP A 666 -15.49 48.25 -1.65
C ASP A 666 -14.97 49.56 -2.29
N GLY A 667 -13.93 49.47 -3.12
CA GLY A 667 -13.23 50.59 -3.74
C GLY A 667 -11.96 51.04 -3.01
N THR A 668 -11.55 50.36 -1.93
CA THR A 668 -10.29 50.61 -1.21
C THR A 668 -9.25 49.51 -1.43
N SER A 669 -7.98 49.82 -1.17
CA SER A 669 -6.83 48.95 -1.42
C SER A 669 -5.70 49.17 -0.42
N SER A 670 -4.79 48.19 -0.30
CA SER A 670 -3.57 48.27 0.52
C SER A 670 -2.38 47.60 -0.18
N SER A 671 -1.16 47.98 0.20
CA SER A 671 0.10 47.37 -0.26
C SER A 671 0.90 46.71 0.88
N GLU A 672 0.30 46.57 2.06
CA GLU A 672 0.90 45.79 3.17
C GLU A 672 0.69 44.29 2.92
N ALA A 673 1.59 43.45 3.44
CA ALA A 673 1.45 41.99 3.32
C ALA A 673 0.20 41.48 4.05
N ASN A 674 0.01 41.94 5.30
CA ASN A 674 -1.09 41.56 6.18
C ASN A 674 -1.85 42.81 6.67
N PRO A 675 -2.66 43.45 5.81
CA PRO A 675 -3.35 44.70 6.15
C PRO A 675 -4.56 44.45 7.05
N ALA A 676 -4.97 45.48 7.78
CA ALA A 676 -6.23 45.48 8.50
C ALA A 676 -7.25 46.42 7.82
N HIS A 677 -8.47 45.93 7.57
CA HIS A 677 -9.54 46.71 6.90
C HIS A 677 -10.92 46.43 7.51
N SER A 678 -11.84 47.40 7.40
CA SER A 678 -13.19 47.33 7.97
C SER A 678 -14.23 47.91 7.02
N TYR A 679 -15.37 47.22 6.87
CA TYR A 679 -16.39 47.60 5.90
C TYR A 679 -17.54 48.40 6.53
N ALA A 680 -17.94 49.48 5.87
CA ALA A 680 -18.97 50.40 6.37
C ALA A 680 -20.43 49.92 6.17
N GLN A 681 -20.63 48.88 5.36
CA GLN A 681 -21.93 48.28 5.06
C GLN A 681 -21.86 46.76 5.14
N ALA A 682 -22.98 46.12 5.44
CA ALA A 682 -23.13 44.67 5.39
C ALA A 682 -23.36 44.23 3.94
N GLY A 683 -22.83 43.07 3.57
CA GLY A 683 -22.82 42.55 2.20
C GLY A 683 -21.62 41.62 1.95
N GLU A 684 -21.59 41.00 0.78
CA GLU A 684 -20.43 40.24 0.31
C GLU A 684 -19.55 41.11 -0.59
N TYR A 685 -18.24 41.06 -0.36
CA TYR A 685 -17.24 41.77 -1.13
C TYR A 685 -16.23 40.78 -1.74
N THR A 686 -15.93 40.91 -3.03
CA THR A 686 -14.84 40.15 -3.66
C THR A 686 -13.52 40.81 -3.30
N VAL A 687 -12.69 40.13 -2.52
CA VAL A 687 -11.35 40.57 -2.12
C VAL A 687 -10.33 39.89 -3.03
N THR A 688 -9.39 40.65 -3.58
CA THR A 688 -8.31 40.11 -4.41
C THR A 688 -6.95 40.43 -3.80
N LEU A 689 -6.04 39.45 -3.83
CA LEU A 689 -4.63 39.62 -3.48
C LEU A 689 -3.78 39.35 -4.71
N THR A 690 -3.02 40.35 -5.14
CA THR A 690 -1.93 40.18 -6.10
C THR A 690 -0.60 40.14 -5.35
N ALA A 691 0.21 39.11 -5.56
CA ALA A 691 1.61 39.11 -5.17
C ALA A 691 2.50 39.22 -6.42
N THR A 692 3.60 39.96 -6.29
CA THR A 692 4.63 40.11 -7.32
C THR A 692 5.98 39.76 -6.71
N ASP A 693 6.74 38.87 -7.35
CA ASP A 693 8.07 38.43 -6.94
C ASP A 693 9.17 39.46 -7.28
N THR A 694 10.41 39.15 -6.88
CA THR A 694 11.60 39.99 -7.12
C THR A 694 12.07 40.04 -8.57
N GLU A 695 11.59 39.15 -9.43
CA GLU A 695 11.95 39.02 -10.84
C GLU A 695 10.85 39.52 -11.80
N GLY A 696 9.66 39.83 -11.26
CA GLY A 696 8.61 40.62 -11.89
C GLY A 696 7.38 39.86 -12.41
N ALA A 697 7.23 38.56 -12.14
CA ALA A 697 5.98 37.85 -12.39
C ALA A 697 4.95 38.19 -11.30
N SER A 698 3.69 37.81 -11.52
CA SER A 698 2.63 38.09 -10.54
C SER A 698 1.43 37.18 -10.71
N ARG A 699 0.83 36.79 -9.59
CA ARG A 699 -0.42 36.03 -9.53
C ARG A 699 -1.44 36.82 -8.75
N THR A 700 -2.71 36.73 -9.15
CA THR A 700 -3.83 37.32 -8.42
C THR A 700 -4.83 36.24 -8.06
N GLU A 701 -5.10 36.09 -6.77
CA GLU A 701 -6.16 35.22 -6.26
C GLU A 701 -7.34 36.04 -5.75
N SER A 702 -8.51 35.40 -5.66
CA SER A 702 -9.76 36.03 -5.23
C SER A 702 -10.45 35.22 -4.13
N THR A 703 -11.06 35.91 -3.18
CA THR A 703 -11.87 35.32 -2.11
C THR A 703 -13.03 36.24 -1.76
N THR A 704 -13.89 35.83 -0.83
CA THR A 704 -15.03 36.64 -0.35
C THR A 704 -14.77 37.16 1.06
N ALA A 705 -15.19 38.40 1.32
CA ALA A 705 -15.38 38.93 2.67
C ALA A 705 -16.88 39.15 2.90
N THR A 706 -17.45 38.35 3.80
CA THR A 706 -18.88 38.39 4.15
C THR A 706 -19.08 39.26 5.37
N ILE A 707 -19.69 40.42 5.19
CA ILE A 707 -19.89 41.40 6.24
C ILE A 707 -21.32 41.30 6.75
N LEU A 708 -21.44 40.81 7.98
CA LEU A 708 -22.72 40.61 8.64
C LEU A 708 -23.26 41.96 9.16
N GLY A 709 -24.59 42.10 9.15
CA GLY A 709 -25.24 43.08 10.03
C GLY A 709 -25.12 42.63 11.50
N ASP A 710 -25.52 43.46 12.46
CA ASP A 710 -25.41 43.13 13.89
C ASP A 710 -26.06 41.77 14.23
N THR A 711 -25.26 40.72 14.36
CA THR A 711 -25.71 39.37 14.70
C THR A 711 -24.86 38.75 15.79
N THR A 712 -25.51 38.40 16.90
CA THR A 712 -24.92 37.74 18.07
C THR A 712 -24.35 36.36 17.72
N PRO A 713 -23.20 35.95 18.30
CA PRO A 713 -22.66 34.60 18.12
C PRO A 713 -23.62 33.49 18.60
N THR A 714 -23.45 32.28 18.07
CA THR A 714 -24.27 31.13 18.43
C THR A 714 -24.01 30.65 19.86
N ASN A 715 -25.10 30.62 20.63
CA ASN A 715 -25.10 30.33 22.07
C ASN A 715 -25.34 28.85 22.35
N GLN A 716 -24.45 27.98 21.85
CA GLN A 716 -24.46 26.54 22.12
C GLN A 716 -23.09 26.08 22.67
N LEU A 717 -23.11 25.13 23.60
CA LEU A 717 -21.94 24.43 24.15
C LEU A 717 -21.84 23.02 23.56
N LYS A 718 -20.68 22.38 23.68
CA LYS A 718 -20.42 21.00 23.25
C LYS A 718 -19.77 20.18 24.36
N ASN A 719 -19.85 18.85 24.25
CA ASN A 719 -19.47 17.93 25.33
C ASN A 719 -17.96 17.94 25.55
N GLY A 720 -17.51 18.32 26.74
CA GLY A 720 -16.09 18.39 27.11
C GLY A 720 -15.32 19.59 26.53
N GLU A 721 -15.94 20.44 25.69
CA GLU A 721 -15.28 21.64 25.16
C GLU A 721 -15.42 22.83 26.13
N SER A 722 -14.29 23.47 26.44
CA SER A 722 -14.27 24.70 27.26
C SER A 722 -14.26 25.95 26.38
N LYS A 723 -15.14 26.91 26.69
CA LYS A 723 -15.35 28.15 25.94
C LYS A 723 -14.99 29.37 26.80
N ALA A 724 -14.03 30.17 26.36
CA ALA A 724 -13.71 31.43 27.04
C ALA A 724 -14.88 32.43 26.95
N ILE A 725 -15.21 33.07 28.07
CA ILE A 725 -16.31 34.04 28.19
C ILE A 725 -15.90 35.24 29.04
N SER A 726 -16.48 36.40 28.75
CA SER A 726 -16.31 37.61 29.56
C SER A 726 -17.57 38.47 29.54
N GLY A 727 -17.74 39.29 30.56
CA GLY A 727 -18.93 40.11 30.73
C GLY A 727 -18.67 41.31 31.64
N ALA A 728 -19.49 42.36 31.45
CA ALA A 728 -19.53 43.48 32.38
C ALA A 728 -20.32 43.13 33.65
N GLN A 729 -20.25 43.97 34.67
CA GLN A 729 -21.18 43.89 35.80
C GLN A 729 -22.63 43.98 35.31
N ASP A 730 -23.51 43.19 35.92
CA ASP A 730 -24.93 43.01 35.60
C ASP A 730 -25.20 42.45 34.18
N SER A 731 -24.18 41.95 33.49
CA SER A 731 -24.34 41.30 32.18
C SER A 731 -24.83 39.86 32.31
N VAL A 732 -25.62 39.43 31.33
CA VAL A 732 -26.21 38.08 31.23
C VAL A 732 -25.72 37.43 29.94
N LEU A 733 -25.00 36.33 30.06
CA LEU A 733 -24.72 35.42 28.93
C LEU A 733 -25.67 34.22 29.03
N LYS A 734 -26.08 33.69 27.89
CA LYS A 734 -26.95 32.51 27.80
C LYS A 734 -26.35 31.50 26.84
N PHE A 735 -26.51 30.21 27.14
CA PHE A 735 -26.08 29.10 26.30
C PHE A 735 -27.11 27.97 26.32
N THR A 736 -26.98 27.06 25.37
CA THR A 736 -27.75 25.81 25.27
C THR A 736 -26.80 24.62 25.17
N PHE A 737 -27.19 23.49 25.72
CA PHE A 737 -26.44 22.24 25.66
C PHE A 737 -27.39 21.08 25.44
N VAL A 738 -27.12 20.24 24.44
CA VAL A 738 -28.00 19.12 24.08
C VAL A 738 -27.42 17.84 24.67
N VAL A 739 -28.22 17.14 25.47
CA VAL A 739 -27.84 15.93 26.18
C VAL A 739 -28.60 14.73 25.59
N PRO A 740 -27.92 13.67 25.14
CA PRO A 740 -28.55 12.51 24.54
C PRO A 740 -29.21 11.58 25.58
N ALA A 741 -30.00 10.63 25.10
CA ALA A 741 -30.56 9.58 25.96
C ALA A 741 -29.47 8.67 26.52
N GLY A 742 -29.64 8.22 27.77
CA GLY A 742 -28.67 7.35 28.45
C GLY A 742 -27.42 8.05 29.00
N ALA A 743 -27.29 9.38 28.83
CA ALA A 743 -26.19 10.14 29.41
C ALA A 743 -26.19 10.08 30.95
N SER A 744 -24.99 10.08 31.54
CA SER A 744 -24.76 10.11 32.99
C SER A 744 -23.67 11.11 33.35
N ASN A 745 -23.51 11.43 34.64
CA ASN A 745 -22.49 12.38 35.13
C ASN A 745 -22.51 13.76 34.42
N LEU A 746 -23.71 14.29 34.13
CA LEU A 746 -23.86 15.60 33.50
C LEU A 746 -23.40 16.71 34.46
N ASN A 747 -22.48 17.54 34.00
CA ASN A 747 -21.86 18.62 34.76
C ASN A 747 -21.73 19.89 33.90
N PHE A 748 -21.86 21.05 34.54
CA PHE A 748 -21.56 22.36 33.97
C PHE A 748 -20.60 23.08 34.92
N ALA A 749 -19.50 23.63 34.40
CA ALA A 749 -18.49 24.30 35.21
C ALA A 749 -18.09 25.66 34.63
N LEU A 750 -17.89 26.63 35.51
CA LEU A 750 -17.06 27.81 35.27
C LEU A 750 -15.69 27.56 35.90
N ASN A 751 -14.61 27.97 35.23
CA ASN A 751 -13.26 27.75 35.73
C ASN A 751 -12.31 28.91 35.40
N GLY A 752 -11.64 29.40 36.44
CA GLY A 752 -10.52 30.32 36.39
C GLY A 752 -10.86 31.77 36.00
N GLY A 753 -9.81 32.55 35.79
CA GLY A 753 -9.88 33.97 35.43
C GLY A 753 -10.08 34.90 36.62
N THR A 754 -10.76 36.03 36.39
CA THR A 754 -10.96 37.09 37.40
C THR A 754 -12.38 37.66 37.33
N GLY A 755 -12.87 38.20 38.45
CA GLY A 755 -14.23 38.71 38.57
C GLY A 755 -15.12 37.83 39.44
N ASP A 756 -16.42 37.89 39.20
CA ASP A 756 -17.46 37.20 39.96
C ASP A 756 -18.65 36.89 39.03
N ALA A 757 -18.79 35.62 38.64
CA ALA A 757 -19.73 35.14 37.64
C ALA A 757 -20.48 33.90 38.14
N ASP A 758 -21.79 34.04 38.31
CA ASP A 758 -22.69 32.99 38.81
C ASP A 758 -23.29 32.15 37.67
N LEU A 759 -23.28 30.84 37.85
CA LEU A 759 -23.83 29.83 36.93
C LEU A 759 -25.24 29.39 37.34
N TYR A 760 -26.17 29.44 36.39
CA TYR A 760 -27.53 28.93 36.53
C TYR A 760 -27.85 27.97 35.40
N VAL A 761 -28.38 26.78 35.72
CA VAL A 761 -28.73 25.75 34.73
C VAL A 761 -30.19 25.32 34.92
N LYS A 762 -30.91 25.10 33.81
CA LYS A 762 -32.28 24.58 33.80
C LYS A 762 -32.57 23.71 32.57
N PHE A 763 -33.30 22.61 32.74
CA PHE A 763 -33.73 21.73 31.65
C PHE A 763 -35.00 22.26 30.96
N GLY A 764 -35.02 22.23 29.63
CA GLY A 764 -36.20 22.49 28.79
C GLY A 764 -36.71 23.94 28.75
N ALA A 765 -36.18 24.85 29.57
CA ALA A 765 -36.52 26.26 29.59
C ALA A 765 -35.33 27.10 30.09
N GLU A 766 -35.29 28.40 29.74
CA GLU A 766 -34.25 29.30 30.22
C GLU A 766 -34.31 29.51 31.74
N PRO A 767 -33.17 29.42 32.47
CA PRO A 767 -33.13 29.74 33.89
C PRO A 767 -33.29 31.25 34.15
N THR A 768 -33.70 31.57 35.37
CA THR A 768 -33.70 32.93 35.95
C THR A 768 -33.04 32.90 37.32
N MET A 769 -32.73 34.06 37.90
CA MET A 769 -32.17 34.14 39.27
C MET A 769 -33.06 33.51 40.36
N SER A 770 -34.35 33.31 40.08
CA SER A 770 -35.35 32.76 41.01
C SER A 770 -35.93 31.40 40.59
N ASP A 771 -35.58 30.91 39.40
CA ASP A 771 -36.05 29.63 38.86
C ASP A 771 -34.92 28.97 38.03
N TYR A 772 -34.31 27.95 38.62
CA TYR A 772 -33.19 27.19 38.08
C TYR A 772 -33.27 25.78 38.67
N ASP A 773 -32.68 24.80 37.97
CA ASP A 773 -32.60 23.43 38.48
C ASP A 773 -31.29 23.23 39.28
N CYS A 774 -30.27 24.02 38.95
CA CYS A 774 -28.98 24.03 39.64
C CYS A 774 -28.31 25.41 39.55
N ARG A 775 -27.76 25.87 40.68
CA ARG A 775 -26.94 27.08 40.84
C ARG A 775 -26.04 26.91 42.07
N PRO A 776 -24.71 27.10 41.95
CA PRO A 776 -23.80 27.14 43.09
C PRO A 776 -24.06 28.34 44.02
N TYR A 777 -23.52 28.27 45.23
CA TYR A 777 -23.59 29.33 46.25
C TYR A 777 -22.17 29.69 46.70
N ILE A 778 -21.33 30.04 45.73
CA ILE A 778 -19.91 30.36 45.88
C ILE A 778 -19.73 31.79 45.33
N GLY A 779 -18.64 32.47 45.70
CA GLY A 779 -18.28 33.76 45.10
C GLY A 779 -16.93 33.65 44.40
N GLY A 780 -16.81 34.31 43.26
CA GLY A 780 -15.73 34.12 42.29
C GLY A 780 -16.08 33.08 41.21
N ASN A 781 -15.32 33.07 40.13
CA ASN A 781 -15.66 32.35 38.89
C ASN A 781 -15.54 30.81 38.93
N ASP A 782 -15.05 30.20 40.01
CA ASP A 782 -14.86 28.74 40.08
C ASP A 782 -16.14 28.06 40.60
N GLU A 783 -17.06 27.77 39.68
CA GLU A 783 -18.39 27.25 39.98
C GLU A 783 -18.65 25.90 39.28
N ILE A 784 -19.30 24.96 39.97
CA ILE A 784 -19.58 23.61 39.45
C ILE A 784 -21.02 23.22 39.75
N CYS A 785 -21.72 22.75 38.73
CA CYS A 785 -23.14 22.42 38.72
C CYS A 785 -23.37 21.00 38.17
N GLU A 786 -23.44 20.03 39.07
CA GLU A 786 -23.68 18.61 38.77
C GLU A 786 -25.19 18.30 38.73
N ILE A 787 -25.65 17.67 37.65
CA ILE A 787 -27.06 17.29 37.46
C ILE A 787 -27.26 15.82 37.84
N SER A 788 -27.82 15.60 39.03
CA SER A 788 -28.01 14.26 39.62
C SER A 788 -29.09 13.40 38.94
N ASN A 789 -30.02 14.02 38.21
CA ASN A 789 -31.05 13.33 37.41
C ASN A 789 -30.96 13.80 35.96
N VAL A 790 -30.11 13.14 35.18
CA VAL A 790 -29.84 13.50 33.78
C VAL A 790 -31.05 13.18 32.90
N GLN A 791 -31.48 14.15 32.11
CA GLN A 791 -32.63 14.05 31.21
C GLN A 791 -32.18 14.28 29.76
N ALA A 792 -32.70 13.48 28.82
CA ALA A 792 -32.43 13.67 27.41
C ALA A 792 -33.15 14.93 26.89
N GLY A 793 -32.44 15.84 26.24
CA GLY A 793 -32.98 17.09 25.71
C GLY A 793 -32.04 18.29 25.92
N THR A 794 -32.59 19.49 25.80
CA THR A 794 -31.82 20.74 25.89
C THR A 794 -31.78 21.28 27.32
N TYR A 795 -30.58 21.46 27.85
CA TYR A 795 -30.32 22.29 29.01
C TYR A 795 -30.00 23.72 28.57
N HIS A 796 -30.59 24.69 29.25
CA HIS A 796 -30.29 26.10 29.11
C HIS A 796 -29.40 26.53 30.26
N VAL A 797 -28.38 27.31 29.94
CA VAL A 797 -27.37 27.80 30.89
C VAL A 797 -27.37 29.32 30.84
N MET A 798 -27.32 29.96 32.00
CA MET A 798 -27.16 31.41 32.14
C MET A 798 -25.95 31.68 33.03
N VAL A 799 -25.10 32.61 32.60
CA VAL A 799 -24.00 33.15 33.42
C VAL A 799 -24.32 34.61 33.71
N TYR A 800 -24.32 34.99 34.98
CA TYR A 800 -24.59 36.35 35.44
C TYR A 800 -23.37 36.97 36.12
N GLY A 801 -22.91 38.13 35.62
CA GLY A 801 -21.78 38.84 36.22
C GLY A 801 -22.20 39.73 37.38
N TYR A 802 -22.08 39.26 38.64
CA TYR A 802 -22.23 40.15 39.81
C TYR A 802 -21.13 41.22 39.86
N ASN A 803 -19.97 40.92 39.29
CA ASN A 803 -18.95 41.88 38.90
C ASN A 803 -18.58 41.67 37.42
N SER A 804 -17.78 42.57 36.83
CA SER A 804 -17.16 42.29 35.54
C SER A 804 -16.24 41.07 35.65
N PHE A 805 -16.34 40.14 34.69
CA PHE A 805 -15.65 38.86 34.74
C PHE A 805 -14.96 38.47 33.43
N ASN A 806 -13.93 37.65 33.55
CA ASN A 806 -13.44 36.76 32.50
C ASN A 806 -13.25 35.35 33.09
N THR A 807 -13.76 34.32 32.41
CA THR A 807 -13.65 32.92 32.84
C THR A 807 -13.79 31.98 31.65
N SER A 808 -13.85 30.68 31.89
CA SER A 808 -14.17 29.67 30.88
C SER A 808 -15.38 28.85 31.33
N ILE A 809 -16.26 28.47 30.40
CA ILE A 809 -17.44 27.62 30.65
C ILE A 809 -17.30 26.29 29.90
N MET A 810 -17.59 25.18 30.58
CA MET A 810 -17.59 23.83 30.01
C MET A 810 -18.84 23.06 30.42
N ALA A 811 -19.35 22.20 29.54
CA ALA A 811 -20.42 21.23 29.84
C ALA A 811 -19.95 19.82 29.47
N SER A 812 -20.20 18.82 30.30
CA SER A 812 -19.69 17.45 30.12
C SER A 812 -20.68 16.37 30.59
N PHE A 813 -20.76 15.23 29.90
CA PHE A 813 -21.46 14.01 30.32
C PHE A 813 -20.74 12.74 29.81
N ASN A 814 -20.99 11.61 30.46
CA ASN A 814 -20.60 10.27 30.01
C ASN A 814 -21.73 9.65 29.17
N ALA A 815 -21.43 9.13 27.98
CA ALA A 815 -22.40 8.40 27.16
C ALA A 815 -22.79 7.05 27.80
N GLY A 816 -24.02 6.59 27.56
CA GLY A 816 -24.53 5.32 28.11
C GLY A 816 -24.16 4.10 27.26
N SER A 817 -24.03 2.93 27.89
CA SER A 817 -23.60 1.66 27.29
C SER A 817 -24.70 0.97 26.43
N GLY A 818 -25.24 1.68 25.44
CA GLY A 818 -26.46 1.31 24.71
C GLY A 818 -26.30 0.99 23.22
N PHE A 819 -25.07 0.82 22.73
CA PHE A 819 -24.79 0.77 21.30
C PHE A 819 -25.38 -0.45 20.57
N ASN A 820 -26.09 -0.22 19.46
CA ASN A 820 -26.82 -1.25 18.72
C ASN A 820 -26.10 -1.67 17.43
N VAL A 821 -24.94 -2.31 17.58
CA VAL A 821 -24.19 -2.89 16.46
C VAL A 821 -24.44 -4.41 16.40
N PRO A 822 -24.81 -4.99 15.25
CA PRO A 822 -24.86 -6.44 15.07
C PRO A 822 -23.53 -7.13 15.37
N ASP A 823 -23.54 -8.36 15.87
CA ASP A 823 -22.32 -9.15 16.08
C ASP A 823 -21.82 -9.75 14.75
N ALA A 824 -20.93 -9.03 14.08
CA ALA A 824 -20.29 -9.48 12.85
C ALA A 824 -19.24 -10.58 13.10
N CYS A 825 -18.69 -10.67 14.31
CA CYS A 825 -17.74 -11.73 14.67
C CYS A 825 -18.39 -13.13 14.73
N ALA A 826 -19.72 -13.20 14.75
CA ALA A 826 -20.46 -14.45 14.56
C ALA A 826 -20.49 -14.95 13.10
N THR A 827 -20.25 -14.09 12.10
CA THR A 827 -20.50 -14.38 10.68
C THR A 827 -19.38 -14.01 9.70
N SER A 828 -18.35 -13.27 10.14
CA SER A 828 -17.30 -12.71 9.28
C SER A 828 -15.91 -12.90 9.89
N GLY A 829 -14.87 -12.82 9.06
CA GLY A 829 -13.48 -12.86 9.52
C GLY A 829 -13.09 -11.60 10.31
N PRO A 830 -12.14 -11.69 11.26
CA PRO A 830 -11.64 -10.53 11.99
C PRO A 830 -10.72 -9.67 11.11
N VAL A 831 -11.11 -8.41 10.87
CA VAL A 831 -10.33 -7.49 10.04
C VAL A 831 -9.14 -6.91 10.80
N THR A 832 -7.95 -6.96 10.20
CA THR A 832 -6.74 -6.32 10.73
C THR A 832 -6.49 -4.91 10.15
N GLY A 833 -7.37 -4.44 9.26
CA GLY A 833 -7.36 -3.11 8.64
C GLY A 833 -8.29 -3.04 7.41
N GLY A 834 -8.16 -2.00 6.59
CA GLY A 834 -8.87 -1.89 5.29
C GLY A 834 -9.86 -0.72 5.20
N ARG A 835 -10.91 -0.87 4.37
CA ARG A 835 -11.97 0.14 4.18
C ARG A 835 -13.27 -0.29 4.89
N LEU A 836 -14.01 0.70 5.42
CA LEU A 836 -15.36 0.56 5.96
C LEU A 836 -16.35 1.26 5.02
N TYR A 837 -17.48 0.62 4.75
CA TYR A 837 -18.55 1.14 3.90
C TYR A 837 -19.82 1.44 4.72
N ASP A 838 -20.65 2.34 4.21
CA ASP A 838 -21.93 2.73 4.83
C ASP A 838 -22.81 1.51 5.17
N GLY A 839 -23.26 1.44 6.41
CA GLY A 839 -24.07 0.38 6.98
C GLY A 839 -23.35 -0.97 7.20
N GLN A 840 -22.15 -1.17 6.66
CA GLN A 840 -21.43 -2.45 6.71
C GLN A 840 -20.83 -2.71 8.09
N VAL A 841 -21.23 -3.81 8.72
CA VAL A 841 -20.70 -4.23 10.02
C VAL A 841 -19.51 -5.18 9.82
N ARG A 842 -18.39 -4.94 10.53
CA ARG A 842 -17.15 -5.72 10.42
C ARG A 842 -16.69 -6.21 11.79
N CYS A 843 -16.18 -7.44 11.85
CA CYS A 843 -15.52 -7.97 13.05
C CYS A 843 -14.12 -7.39 13.17
N LEU A 844 -13.70 -6.92 14.34
CA LEU A 844 -12.36 -6.41 14.60
C LEU A 844 -11.42 -7.52 15.10
N ALA A 845 -10.16 -7.49 14.65
CA ALA A 845 -9.13 -8.41 15.11
C ALA A 845 -8.58 -8.07 16.51
N GLU A 846 -8.13 -9.09 17.25
CA GLU A 846 -7.44 -8.94 18.52
C GLU A 846 -5.97 -8.56 18.30
N GLN A 847 -5.73 -7.27 18.06
CA GLN A 847 -4.40 -6.67 17.89
C GLN A 847 -4.34 -5.25 18.50
N ASP A 848 -3.15 -4.80 18.88
CA ASP A 848 -2.95 -3.55 19.65
C ASP A 848 -3.46 -2.27 18.95
N THR A 849 -3.48 -2.24 17.62
CA THR A 849 -4.00 -1.13 16.82
C THR A 849 -4.50 -1.61 15.46
N ILE A 850 -5.66 -1.10 15.02
CA ILE A 850 -6.28 -1.39 13.71
C ILE A 850 -6.44 -0.07 12.95
N TRP A 851 -6.03 -0.05 11.68
CA TRP A 851 -6.10 1.13 10.81
C TRP A 851 -7.16 0.93 9.73
N LEU A 852 -8.17 1.79 9.73
CA LEU A 852 -9.37 1.68 8.88
C LEU A 852 -9.61 3.00 8.13
N SER A 853 -10.06 2.90 6.88
CA SER A 853 -10.36 4.05 6.01
C SER A 853 -11.86 4.15 5.70
N LEU A 854 -12.32 5.37 5.50
CA LEU A 854 -13.70 5.73 5.14
C LEU A 854 -13.64 6.54 3.83
N GLU A 855 -14.53 6.27 2.89
CA GLU A 855 -14.57 6.94 1.58
C GLU A 855 -15.65 8.03 1.49
N ASN A 856 -15.49 8.95 0.53
CA ASN A 856 -16.49 9.96 0.19
C ASN A 856 -17.01 10.75 1.42
N VAL A 857 -16.16 10.99 2.42
CA VAL A 857 -16.59 11.57 3.70
C VAL A 857 -17.01 13.02 3.57
N SER A 858 -16.40 13.78 2.64
CA SER A 858 -16.83 15.14 2.26
C SER A 858 -18.15 15.18 1.48
N GLY A 859 -18.57 14.05 0.90
CA GLY A 859 -19.89 13.92 0.27
C GLY A 859 -21.05 13.70 1.26
N GLN A 860 -20.75 13.50 2.54
CA GLN A 860 -21.76 13.20 3.57
C GLN A 860 -22.04 14.41 4.47
N ASN A 861 -23.31 14.58 4.85
CA ASN A 861 -23.72 15.60 5.82
C ASN A 861 -23.25 15.23 7.23
N SER A 862 -23.35 13.94 7.56
CA SER A 862 -22.93 13.36 8.84
C SER A 862 -22.34 11.96 8.67
N ILE A 863 -21.49 11.56 9.61
CA ILE A 863 -20.88 10.24 9.69
C ILE A 863 -20.90 9.80 11.14
N ALA A 864 -21.44 8.62 11.39
CA ALA A 864 -21.40 7.96 12.68
C ALA A 864 -20.50 6.72 12.59
N ILE A 865 -19.55 6.59 13.51
CA ILE A 865 -18.70 5.41 13.67
C ILE A 865 -19.05 4.80 15.02
N THR A 866 -19.60 3.59 15.03
CA THR A 866 -20.06 2.92 16.25
C THR A 866 -19.37 1.57 16.42
N THR A 867 -18.88 1.27 17.62
CA THR A 867 -18.47 -0.09 18.00
C THR A 867 -19.37 -0.64 19.11
N ALA A 868 -19.55 -1.96 19.12
CA ALA A 868 -20.12 -2.70 20.25
C ALA A 868 -19.69 -4.18 20.19
N ASN A 869 -20.20 -4.99 21.12
CA ASN A 869 -19.94 -6.43 21.26
C ASN A 869 -18.49 -6.77 21.67
N GLY A 870 -18.28 -8.02 22.07
CA GLY A 870 -16.97 -8.51 22.48
C GLY A 870 -16.61 -8.23 23.94
N SER A 871 -15.32 -8.24 24.23
CA SER A 871 -14.76 -8.07 25.58
C SER A 871 -13.41 -7.37 25.53
N GLY A 872 -13.25 -6.29 26.31
CA GLY A 872 -12.05 -5.49 26.31
C GLY A 872 -12.38 -4.01 26.52
N ASP A 873 -11.35 -3.18 26.40
CA ASP A 873 -11.41 -1.71 26.48
C ASP A 873 -10.80 -1.20 25.18
N LEU A 874 -11.52 -0.42 24.38
CA LEU A 874 -11.06 0.08 23.08
C LEU A 874 -11.31 1.57 22.92
N SER A 875 -10.47 2.23 22.14
CA SER A 875 -10.57 3.66 21.82
C SER A 875 -10.56 3.89 20.33
N LEU A 876 -11.31 4.90 19.88
CA LEU A 876 -11.31 5.37 18.50
C LEU A 876 -10.65 6.75 18.40
N GLU A 877 -9.80 6.95 17.39
CA GLU A 877 -9.26 8.26 16.99
C GLU A 877 -9.49 8.41 15.48
N TYR A 878 -10.03 9.54 15.04
CA TYR A 878 -10.36 9.83 13.64
C TYR A 878 -9.68 11.12 13.17
N SER A 879 -9.27 11.17 11.90
CA SER A 879 -8.82 12.38 11.19
C SER A 879 -9.24 12.38 9.72
N ASN A 880 -9.53 13.56 9.19
CA ASN A 880 -9.80 13.85 7.77
C ASN A 880 -8.56 14.41 7.04
N GLN A 881 -7.41 14.54 7.73
CA GLN A 881 -6.16 15.08 7.16
C GLN A 881 -5.08 14.01 6.91
N GLY A 882 -5.35 12.75 7.27
CA GLY A 882 -4.40 11.62 7.16
C GLY A 882 -4.54 10.68 8.36
N TRP A 883 -3.69 9.65 8.44
CA TRP A 883 -3.72 8.70 9.55
C TRP A 883 -3.61 9.39 10.93
N PRO A 884 -4.45 9.03 11.92
CA PRO A 884 -4.42 9.63 13.24
C PRO A 884 -3.06 9.53 13.95
N THR A 885 -2.58 10.66 14.46
CA THR A 885 -1.36 10.77 15.28
C THR A 885 -1.65 11.61 16.52
N SER A 886 -0.72 11.67 17.49
CA SER A 886 -0.89 12.49 18.70
C SER A 886 -1.09 14.00 18.46
N THR A 887 -0.90 14.48 17.23
CA THR A 887 -1.14 15.88 16.81
C THR A 887 -2.15 16.00 15.66
N ASN A 888 -2.74 14.89 15.21
CA ASN A 888 -3.67 14.82 14.09
C ASN A 888 -4.88 13.95 14.48
N VAL A 889 -5.81 14.50 15.26
CA VAL A 889 -7.07 13.86 15.64
C VAL A 889 -8.18 14.91 15.60
N ASP A 890 -9.17 14.72 14.73
CA ASP A 890 -10.33 15.60 14.60
C ASP A 890 -11.47 15.18 15.55
N ALA A 891 -11.55 13.89 15.89
CA ALA A 891 -12.50 13.34 16.85
C ALA A 891 -11.97 12.05 17.50
N SER A 892 -12.38 11.78 18.74
CA SER A 892 -12.04 10.55 19.44
C SER A 892 -13.17 10.07 20.36
N SER A 893 -13.12 8.79 20.73
CA SER A 893 -13.99 8.16 21.72
C SER A 893 -13.15 7.21 22.58
N THR A 894 -13.34 7.28 23.90
CA THR A 894 -12.57 6.56 24.93
C THR A 894 -13.47 6.14 26.09
N ASN A 895 -14.66 5.61 25.80
CA ASN A 895 -15.51 5.06 26.84
C ASN A 895 -14.86 3.81 27.46
N SER A 896 -15.39 3.36 28.60
CA SER A 896 -14.92 2.09 29.16
C SER A 896 -15.69 0.93 28.55
N GLY A 897 -14.97 -0.04 28.01
CA GLY A 897 -15.50 -1.20 27.30
C GLY A 897 -15.21 -1.16 25.80
N ASN A 898 -16.07 -1.82 25.03
CA ASN A 898 -15.98 -1.89 23.56
C ASN A 898 -17.01 -0.99 22.85
N GLY A 899 -17.70 -0.13 23.60
CA GLY A 899 -18.79 0.70 23.12
C GLY A 899 -18.32 2.12 22.82
N GLU A 900 -17.87 2.37 21.60
CA GLU A 900 -17.36 3.67 21.18
C GLU A 900 -18.27 4.33 20.13
N CYS A 901 -18.29 5.66 20.13
CA CYS A 901 -19.08 6.47 19.23
C CYS A 901 -18.34 7.75 18.83
N ILE A 902 -17.99 7.85 17.55
CA ILE A 902 -17.57 9.11 16.92
C ILE A 902 -18.72 9.58 16.02
N TYR A 903 -19.17 10.82 16.20
CA TYR A 903 -20.15 11.45 15.31
C TYR A 903 -19.61 12.79 14.80
N ILE A 904 -19.41 12.88 13.48
CA ILE A 904 -18.78 14.01 12.79
C ILE A 904 -19.67 14.48 11.64
N ASN A 905 -19.46 15.72 11.20
CA ASN A 905 -20.26 16.37 10.14
C ASN A 905 -19.34 17.24 9.28
N ASN A 906 -19.77 17.60 8.06
CA ASN A 906 -19.11 18.60 7.20
C ASN A 906 -17.59 18.37 7.01
N GLN A 907 -17.20 17.19 6.53
CA GLN A 907 -15.79 16.88 6.26
C GLN A 907 -15.31 17.58 4.98
N SER A 908 -14.01 17.89 4.87
CA SER A 908 -13.47 18.65 3.73
C SER A 908 -12.73 17.78 2.71
N GLN A 909 -12.03 16.73 3.17
CA GLN A 909 -11.34 15.78 2.30
C GLN A 909 -12.22 14.57 1.98
N TYR A 910 -11.98 13.91 0.84
CA TYR A 910 -12.72 12.71 0.42
C TYR A 910 -12.48 11.51 1.36
N TRP A 911 -11.28 11.36 1.90
CA TRP A 911 -10.89 10.24 2.76
C TRP A 911 -11.01 10.59 4.24
N GLY A 912 -11.57 9.67 5.03
CA GLY A 912 -11.51 9.66 6.48
C GLY A 912 -10.62 8.52 6.97
N TYR A 913 -9.85 8.77 8.02
CA TYR A 913 -8.88 7.82 8.56
C TYR A 913 -9.18 7.55 10.04
N LEU A 914 -9.36 6.27 10.37
CA LEU A 914 -9.72 5.79 11.69
C LEU A 914 -8.62 4.89 12.25
N LYS A 915 -8.26 5.14 13.50
CA LYS A 915 -7.38 4.31 14.31
C LYS A 915 -8.21 3.74 15.46
N VAL A 916 -8.24 2.42 15.56
CA VAL A 916 -8.77 1.69 16.72
C VAL A 916 -7.59 1.24 17.56
N SER A 917 -7.61 1.45 18.87
CA SER A 917 -6.58 0.96 19.79
C SER A 917 -7.20 0.29 21.01
N GLY A 918 -6.42 -0.54 21.70
CA GLY A 918 -6.89 -1.32 22.85
C GLY A 918 -7.31 -2.74 22.48
N ASN A 919 -8.10 -3.40 23.33
CA ASN A 919 -8.50 -4.78 23.12
C ASN A 919 -9.87 -4.87 22.44
N ALA A 920 -9.86 -5.11 21.12
CA ALA A 920 -11.05 -5.25 20.29
C ALA A 920 -11.59 -6.70 20.19
N LYS A 921 -11.23 -7.61 21.11
CA LYS A 921 -11.60 -9.04 21.04
C LYS A 921 -13.12 -9.25 20.93
N GLY A 922 -13.58 -9.68 19.75
CA GLY A 922 -15.00 -9.93 19.46
C GLY A 922 -15.82 -8.65 19.26
N ALA A 923 -15.18 -7.48 19.15
CA ALA A 923 -15.85 -6.23 18.88
C ALA A 923 -16.25 -6.12 17.41
N SER A 924 -17.43 -5.56 17.17
CA SER A 924 -17.95 -5.24 15.84
C SER A 924 -17.95 -3.73 15.64
N ILE A 925 -17.54 -3.27 14.47
CA ILE A 925 -17.57 -1.87 14.07
C ILE A 925 -18.55 -1.66 12.92
N VAL A 926 -19.19 -0.50 12.87
CA VAL A 926 -19.97 -0.04 11.72
C VAL A 926 -19.81 1.46 11.52
N VAL A 927 -19.87 1.87 10.25
CA VAL A 927 -19.95 3.27 9.83
C VAL A 927 -21.33 3.48 9.21
N ASP A 928 -21.99 4.58 9.56
CA ASP A 928 -23.26 5.01 8.96
C ASP A 928 -23.16 6.44 8.44
N TYR A 929 -23.61 6.68 7.22
CA TYR A 929 -23.61 8.00 6.59
C TYR A 929 -25.01 8.65 6.62
N ASN A 930 -25.03 9.97 6.82
CA ASN A 930 -26.24 10.80 6.84
C ASN A 930 -27.29 10.38 7.91
N THR A 931 -26.85 9.72 8.99
CA THR A 931 -27.70 9.36 10.13
C THR A 931 -27.74 10.46 11.20
N PRO A 932 -28.74 10.48 12.11
CA PRO A 932 -28.82 11.47 13.19
C PRO A 932 -27.83 11.28 14.35
N GLY A 933 -27.02 10.21 14.34
CA GLY A 933 -26.15 9.82 15.45
C GLY A 933 -25.65 8.37 15.32
N CYS A 934 -24.83 7.94 16.28
CA CYS A 934 -24.40 6.54 16.44
C CYS A 934 -25.56 5.58 16.74
N ARG A 935 -25.35 4.28 16.49
CA ARG A 935 -26.36 3.22 16.65
C ARG A 935 -26.62 2.83 18.10
#